data_AF-A0A2R6PFQ8-F1
#
_entry.id   AF-A0A2R6PFQ8-F1
#
_cell.length_a   1.000
_cell.length_b   1.000
_cell.length_c   1.000
_cell.angle_alpha   90.00
_cell.angle_beta   90.00
_cell.angle_gamma   90.00
#
_symmetry.space_group_name_H-M   'P 1'
#
loop_
_entity.id
_entity.type
_entity.pdbx_description
1 polymer ?
#
loop_
_entity_poly.entity_id
_entity_poly.type
_entity_poly.pdbx_seq_one_letter_code
_entity_poly.pdbx_strand_id
1 'polypeptide(L)'
;GHYMSASAQMWASTHNDTLKEKMSAVVSALSACQDKMGTGYLSAFPSEQFDRFEAIKPVWAPYYTIHKIMAGLLDQHTFAGNAQALKMLTWMVDYFYDRVQNVIMKYTIERHWLSLNEETGGMNDVLYKLYAITGDPKHLLLAHLFDKPCFLGLLAVKADDISGFHANTHIPIVIGSQMRYEVTGDSLYQEIGTFFMDIVNSSHSYATGGTSVSEFWSDPKRLASTLQNENEESCTTYNMLKVSRHLFRWTKEMAYADYYERALINGVLGIQRGREPGVMIYMLPQGRGGSKARSFHGWGTKFDSFWCCYGTGIESFSKLGDSIYFEEEGQVPGLYLIQYISSSLNWKSGQVLLNQKVEPASSWNSLLQVTLTISSQVGAGLTSTLHLRIPLWTYSNGAKAILNGQELSLPTPGNFLSITRKWSAGDKITLELPISLRIEGIKDDRPEYASIQAILYGPYLLAGLTNGDWDIKTESAASLSDYITPIPAAYNSHLISLSQESRDSTLVLTNSNHSITMEKFPESGTDSSLNATFRLVLKDSTTSSSFSKPKDFIGKSVMLEPFNFPGMVVAHQGEDESLGISDSSDGKDSVFHLVPGLDGKAETVSLESQEGCFVIYKSSSSLQISCKSGSSDAEFDRSASFVMRDGISEYHPMSFVGKGSSRNFLLTPLLSLRDESYTLYFNIQS
;
A
#
# COMPACT_ATOMS: atom_id res chain seq x y z
N GLY A 1 -9.37 -15.37 16.71
CA GLY A 1 -8.73 -14.13 17.15
C GLY A 1 -8.99 -13.02 16.16
N HIS A 2 -8.10 -12.82 15.18
CA HIS A 2 -8.16 -11.77 14.17
C HIS A 2 -9.53 -11.54 13.53
N TYR A 3 -10.25 -12.61 13.15
CA TYR A 3 -11.61 -12.50 12.62
C TYR A 3 -12.57 -11.74 13.56
N MET A 4 -12.51 -11.98 14.87
CA MET A 4 -13.36 -11.28 15.85
C MET A 4 -13.00 -9.79 15.92
N SER A 5 -11.72 -9.43 15.87
CA SER A 5 -11.28 -8.02 15.79
C SER A 5 -11.77 -7.35 14.51
N ALA A 6 -11.46 -7.94 13.35
CA ALA A 6 -11.81 -7.37 12.05
C ALA A 6 -13.33 -7.25 11.83
N SER A 7 -14.10 -8.25 12.26
CA SER A 7 -15.57 -8.19 12.16
C SER A 7 -16.18 -7.13 13.07
N ALA A 8 -15.66 -6.96 14.30
CA ALA A 8 -16.12 -5.90 15.21
C ALA A 8 -15.83 -4.50 14.63
N GLN A 9 -14.63 -4.28 14.11
CA GLN A 9 -14.20 -3.02 13.49
C GLN A 9 -14.99 -2.70 12.22
N MET A 10 -15.17 -3.69 11.34
CA MET A 10 -15.97 -3.54 10.12
C MET A 10 -17.44 -3.28 10.45
N TRP A 11 -18.00 -3.98 11.45
CA TRP A 11 -19.37 -3.74 11.90
C TRP A 11 -19.53 -2.33 12.47
N ALA A 12 -18.58 -1.82 13.26
CA ALA A 12 -18.63 -0.45 13.78
C ALA A 12 -18.61 0.60 12.67
N SER A 13 -17.95 0.30 11.54
CA SER A 13 -17.85 1.21 10.39
C SER A 13 -19.05 1.14 9.43
N THR A 14 -19.75 0.00 9.37
CA THR A 14 -20.79 -0.26 8.35
C THR A 14 -22.18 -0.50 8.90
N HIS A 15 -22.29 -0.86 10.19
CA HIS A 15 -23.50 -1.36 10.84
C HIS A 15 -24.20 -2.48 10.05
N ASN A 16 -23.44 -3.33 9.36
CA ASN A 16 -23.99 -4.44 8.60
C ASN A 16 -24.57 -5.54 9.53
N ASP A 17 -25.90 -5.71 9.52
CA ASP A 17 -26.58 -6.67 10.39
C ASP A 17 -26.20 -8.12 10.13
N THR A 18 -26.01 -8.52 8.86
CA THR A 18 -25.55 -9.88 8.51
C THR A 18 -24.17 -10.17 9.10
N LEU A 19 -23.27 -9.18 9.12
CA LEU A 19 -21.96 -9.33 9.77
C LEU A 19 -22.11 -9.43 11.29
N LYS A 20 -23.00 -8.62 11.89
CA LYS A 20 -23.30 -8.66 13.33
C LYS A 20 -23.76 -10.04 13.77
N GLU A 21 -24.67 -10.66 13.02
CA GLU A 21 -25.15 -12.02 13.29
C GLU A 21 -24.01 -13.04 13.25
N LYS A 22 -23.19 -13.01 12.20
CA LYS A 22 -22.06 -13.94 12.03
C LYS A 22 -21.01 -13.80 13.13
N MET A 23 -20.61 -12.58 13.45
CA MET A 23 -19.60 -12.35 14.49
C MET A 23 -20.12 -12.73 15.88
N SER A 24 -21.40 -12.46 16.16
CA SER A 24 -22.05 -12.84 17.43
C SER A 24 -22.14 -14.36 17.55
N ALA A 25 -22.49 -15.06 16.47
CA ALA A 25 -22.55 -16.52 16.43
C ALA A 25 -21.18 -17.16 16.75
N VAL A 26 -20.09 -16.59 16.24
CA VAL A 26 -18.72 -17.04 16.58
C VAL A 26 -18.42 -16.88 18.06
N VAL A 27 -18.72 -15.71 18.65
CA VAL A 27 -18.54 -15.49 20.10
C VAL A 27 -19.36 -16.48 20.91
N SER A 28 -20.64 -16.69 20.57
CA SER A 28 -21.50 -17.62 21.29
C SER A 28 -21.03 -19.08 21.18
N ALA A 29 -20.56 -19.51 20.02
CA ALA A 29 -19.99 -20.85 19.85
C ALA A 29 -18.72 -21.04 20.69
N LEU A 30 -17.82 -20.04 20.70
CA LEU A 30 -16.61 -20.08 21.53
C LEU A 30 -16.93 -20.04 23.03
N SER A 31 -17.94 -19.29 23.45
CA SER A 31 -18.44 -19.28 24.85
C SER A 31 -18.88 -20.68 25.26
N ALA A 32 -19.69 -21.36 24.43
CA ALA A 32 -20.14 -22.71 24.73
C ALA A 32 -18.99 -23.70 24.88
N CYS A 33 -17.92 -23.56 24.08
CA CYS A 33 -16.70 -24.33 24.24
C CYS A 33 -15.99 -24.02 25.57
N GLN A 34 -15.76 -22.74 25.89
CA GLN A 34 -15.11 -22.32 27.15
C GLN A 34 -15.89 -22.82 28.38
N ASP A 35 -17.22 -22.68 28.36
CA ASP A 35 -18.12 -23.17 29.40
C ASP A 35 -18.00 -24.70 29.58
N LYS A 36 -17.92 -25.44 28.47
CA LYS A 36 -17.78 -26.90 28.50
C LYS A 36 -16.42 -27.34 29.02
N MET A 37 -15.36 -26.58 28.75
CA MET A 37 -14.03 -26.81 29.31
C MET A 37 -13.99 -26.51 30.82
N GLY A 38 -14.75 -25.52 31.28
CA GLY A 38 -15.00 -25.26 32.70
C GLY A 38 -13.82 -24.67 33.49
N THR A 39 -12.73 -24.30 32.84
CA THR A 39 -11.49 -23.81 33.49
C THR A 39 -11.19 -22.34 33.21
N GLY A 40 -11.92 -21.69 32.30
CA GLY A 40 -11.59 -20.37 31.76
C GLY A 40 -10.63 -20.39 30.58
N TYR A 41 -9.99 -21.53 30.31
CA TYR A 41 -9.16 -21.71 29.13
C TYR A 41 -9.98 -21.71 27.84
N LEU A 42 -9.47 -21.05 26.80
CA LEU A 42 -10.06 -21.07 25.46
C LEU A 42 -8.97 -21.05 24.40
N SER A 43 -8.76 -22.19 23.74
CA SER A 43 -7.93 -22.35 22.54
C SER A 43 -8.25 -23.67 21.85
N ALA A 44 -7.83 -23.82 20.60
CA ALA A 44 -7.96 -25.07 19.84
C ALA A 44 -6.85 -26.09 20.14
N PHE A 45 -5.78 -25.70 20.83
CA PHE A 45 -4.68 -26.58 21.23
C PHE A 45 -4.71 -26.84 22.76
N PRO A 46 -4.13 -27.96 23.26
CA PRO A 46 -4.13 -28.29 24.68
C PRO A 46 -3.19 -27.39 25.49
N SER A 47 -3.46 -27.21 26.78
CA SER A 47 -2.65 -26.36 27.68
C SER A 47 -1.18 -26.81 27.82
N GLU A 48 -0.85 -28.04 27.44
CA GLU A 48 0.52 -28.59 27.42
C GLU A 48 1.48 -27.78 26.55
N GLN A 49 0.99 -27.05 25.55
CA GLN A 49 1.85 -26.13 24.79
C GLN A 49 2.41 -24.99 25.66
N PHE A 50 1.65 -24.51 26.64
CA PHE A 50 2.17 -23.54 27.60
C PHE A 50 3.17 -24.17 28.57
N ASP A 51 2.96 -25.45 28.95
CA ASP A 51 3.94 -26.16 29.80
C ASP A 51 5.29 -26.24 29.08
N ARG A 52 5.30 -26.48 27.76
CA ARG A 52 6.51 -26.44 26.93
C ARG A 52 7.12 -25.04 26.85
N PHE A 53 6.30 -24.02 26.58
CA PHE A 53 6.73 -22.63 26.52
C PHE A 53 7.44 -22.19 27.81
N GLU A 54 6.79 -22.40 28.95
CA GLU A 54 7.29 -22.00 30.27
C GLU A 54 8.48 -22.88 30.72
N ALA A 55 8.55 -24.10 30.19
CA ALA A 55 9.71 -24.97 30.30
C ALA A 55 10.83 -24.65 29.29
N ILE A 56 10.70 -23.60 28.47
CA ILE A 56 11.66 -23.18 27.44
C ILE A 56 12.05 -24.38 26.56
N LYS A 57 11.01 -25.08 26.11
CA LYS A 57 11.10 -26.14 25.12
C LYS A 57 10.52 -25.62 23.82
N PRO A 58 11.02 -26.08 22.65
CA PRO A 58 10.48 -25.67 21.36
C PRO A 58 8.96 -25.83 21.34
N VAL A 59 8.23 -24.80 20.93
CA VAL A 59 6.77 -24.79 20.77
C VAL A 59 6.41 -23.59 19.90
N TRP A 60 5.28 -23.64 19.20
CA TRP A 60 4.89 -22.57 18.29
C TRP A 60 3.98 -21.55 18.97
N ALA A 61 4.58 -20.46 19.47
CA ALA A 61 3.92 -19.21 19.88
C ALA A 61 2.51 -19.33 20.54
N PRO A 62 2.33 -20.13 21.60
CA PRO A 62 1.01 -20.36 22.19
C PRO A 62 0.41 -19.08 22.81
N TYR A 63 1.25 -18.21 23.41
CA TYR A 63 0.79 -16.93 23.95
C TYR A 63 0.39 -15.93 22.86
N TYR A 64 1.03 -15.93 21.68
CA TYR A 64 0.57 -15.15 20.54
C TYR A 64 -0.87 -15.50 20.16
N THR A 65 -1.19 -16.80 20.09
CA THR A 65 -2.52 -17.25 19.70
C THR A 65 -3.58 -16.79 20.70
N ILE A 66 -3.29 -16.90 22.00
CA ILE A 66 -4.18 -16.43 23.06
C ILE A 66 -4.35 -14.92 23.02
N HIS A 67 -3.27 -14.16 22.82
CA HIS A 67 -3.36 -12.72 22.63
C HIS A 67 -4.37 -12.38 21.52
N LYS A 68 -4.33 -13.06 20.36
CA LYS A 68 -5.31 -12.79 19.28
C LYS A 68 -6.74 -13.12 19.68
N ILE A 69 -6.96 -14.19 20.46
CA ILE A 69 -8.30 -14.52 20.97
C ILE A 69 -8.77 -13.44 21.94
N MET A 70 -7.93 -13.05 22.90
CA MET A 70 -8.22 -12.03 23.89
C MET A 70 -8.50 -10.67 23.25
N ALA A 71 -7.67 -10.24 22.30
CA ALA A 71 -7.84 -8.99 21.56
C ALA A 71 -9.14 -8.99 20.77
N GLY A 72 -9.46 -10.11 20.10
CA GLY A 72 -10.73 -10.28 19.39
C GLY A 72 -11.95 -10.19 20.30
N LEU A 73 -11.90 -10.80 21.50
CA LEU A 73 -12.98 -10.70 22.49
C LEU A 73 -13.12 -9.27 23.02
N LEU A 74 -11.99 -8.60 23.27
CA LEU A 74 -11.95 -7.21 23.71
C LEU A 74 -12.56 -6.27 22.68
N ASP A 75 -12.25 -6.47 21.39
CA ASP A 75 -12.78 -5.67 20.29
C ASP A 75 -14.29 -5.90 20.10
N GLN A 76 -14.77 -7.14 20.25
CA GLN A 76 -16.21 -7.46 20.23
C GLN A 76 -16.96 -6.71 21.35
N HIS A 77 -16.34 -6.55 22.52
CA HIS A 77 -16.90 -5.72 23.59
C HIS A 77 -16.82 -4.23 23.27
N THR A 78 -15.63 -3.73 22.95
CA THR A 78 -15.34 -2.30 22.78
C THR A 78 -16.10 -1.68 21.62
N PHE A 79 -16.15 -2.36 20.47
CA PHE A 79 -16.79 -1.82 19.29
C PHE A 79 -18.28 -2.19 19.22
N ALA A 80 -18.68 -3.38 19.67
CA ALA A 80 -20.05 -3.88 19.49
C ALA A 80 -20.86 -4.08 20.77
N GLY A 81 -20.32 -3.72 21.94
CA GLY A 81 -21.03 -3.81 23.21
C GLY A 81 -21.31 -5.25 23.67
N ASN A 82 -20.57 -6.24 23.16
CA ASN A 82 -20.81 -7.65 23.48
C ASN A 82 -20.34 -7.98 24.91
N ALA A 83 -21.28 -8.06 25.86
CA ALA A 83 -20.99 -8.38 27.26
C ALA A 83 -20.54 -9.83 27.48
N GLN A 84 -20.99 -10.78 26.65
CA GLN A 84 -20.53 -12.18 26.71
C GLN A 84 -19.04 -12.25 26.38
N ALA A 85 -18.58 -11.51 25.38
CA ALA A 85 -17.16 -11.48 25.01
C ALA A 85 -16.27 -10.95 26.15
N LEU A 86 -16.70 -9.88 26.85
CA LEU A 86 -15.96 -9.37 28.01
C LEU A 86 -15.88 -10.41 29.13
N LYS A 87 -16.99 -11.09 29.45
CA LYS A 87 -17.00 -12.16 30.46
C LYS A 87 -16.03 -13.29 30.11
N MET A 88 -16.04 -13.74 28.85
CA MET A 88 -15.13 -14.77 28.36
C MET A 88 -13.67 -14.34 28.52
N LEU A 89 -13.36 -13.10 28.13
CA LEU A 89 -12.02 -12.52 28.23
C LEU A 89 -11.54 -12.46 29.69
N THR A 90 -12.33 -11.91 30.61
CA THR A 90 -11.97 -11.86 32.03
C THR A 90 -11.70 -13.26 32.59
N TRP A 91 -12.51 -14.26 32.22
CA TRP A 91 -12.30 -15.63 32.66
C TRP A 91 -11.02 -16.26 32.09
N MET A 92 -10.66 -15.93 30.83
CA MET A 92 -9.35 -16.31 30.28
C MET A 92 -8.22 -15.65 31.07
N VAL A 93 -8.35 -14.37 31.42
CA VAL A 93 -7.31 -13.65 32.14
C VAL A 93 -7.13 -14.20 33.56
N ASP A 94 -8.20 -14.57 34.27
CA ASP A 94 -8.09 -15.28 35.54
C ASP A 94 -7.29 -16.58 35.41
N TYR A 95 -7.57 -17.39 34.37
CA TYR A 95 -6.80 -18.62 34.11
C TYR A 95 -5.32 -18.35 33.90
N PHE A 96 -4.97 -17.38 33.04
CA PHE A 96 -3.57 -17.07 32.73
C PHE A 96 -2.85 -16.34 33.87
N TYR A 97 -3.58 -15.56 34.67
CA TYR A 97 -3.05 -14.95 35.89
C TYR A 97 -2.56 -16.03 36.85
N ASP A 98 -3.45 -16.98 37.21
CA ASP A 98 -3.10 -18.07 38.13
C ASP A 98 -1.97 -18.93 37.55
N ARG A 99 -2.01 -19.20 36.25
CA ARG A 99 -0.96 -19.96 35.56
C ARG A 99 0.41 -19.28 35.67
N VAL A 100 0.52 -18.01 35.30
CA VAL A 100 1.80 -17.27 35.34
C VAL A 100 2.31 -17.16 36.78
N GLN A 101 1.44 -16.90 37.75
CA GLN A 101 1.81 -16.91 39.16
C GLN A 101 2.39 -18.28 39.58
N ASN A 102 1.75 -19.38 39.17
CA ASN A 102 2.25 -20.74 39.44
C ASN A 102 3.61 -21.02 38.78
N VAL A 103 3.85 -20.52 37.57
CA VAL A 103 5.15 -20.64 36.88
C VAL A 103 6.24 -19.91 37.66
N ILE A 104 5.96 -18.68 38.09
CA ILE A 104 6.91 -17.86 38.87
C ILE A 104 7.21 -18.53 40.22
N MET A 105 6.19 -19.05 40.91
CA MET A 105 6.37 -19.76 42.19
C MET A 105 7.15 -21.08 42.02
N LYS A 106 6.91 -21.82 40.93
CA LYS A 106 7.57 -23.10 40.66
C LYS A 106 9.01 -22.93 40.19
N TYR A 107 9.28 -21.87 39.44
CA TYR A 107 10.59 -21.58 38.88
C TYR A 107 11.13 -20.28 39.48
N THR A 108 11.07 -19.16 38.76
CA THR A 108 11.37 -17.81 39.24
C THR A 108 10.73 -16.77 38.30
N ILE A 109 10.79 -15.48 38.64
CA ILE A 109 10.38 -14.40 37.73
C ILE A 109 11.32 -14.26 36.53
N GLU A 110 12.63 -14.47 36.73
CA GLU A 110 13.62 -14.47 35.66
C GLU A 110 13.34 -15.60 34.67
N ARG A 111 12.93 -16.78 35.16
CA ARG A 111 12.53 -17.89 34.30
C ARG A 111 11.31 -17.53 33.45
N HIS A 112 10.32 -16.86 34.03
CA HIS A 112 9.14 -16.38 33.28
C HIS A 112 9.57 -15.45 32.16
N TRP A 113 10.34 -14.40 32.44
CA TRP A 113 10.81 -13.47 31.40
C TRP A 113 11.73 -14.11 30.36
N LEU A 114 12.56 -15.08 30.75
CA LEU A 114 13.38 -15.82 29.79
C LEU A 114 12.51 -16.64 28.82
N SER A 115 11.39 -17.20 29.28
CA SER A 115 10.43 -17.88 28.39
C SER A 115 9.78 -16.94 27.38
N LEU A 116 9.65 -15.65 27.73
CA LEU A 116 9.17 -14.62 26.81
C LEU A 116 10.19 -14.26 25.74
N ASN A 117 11.33 -14.92 25.58
CA ASN A 117 12.09 -14.79 24.32
C ASN A 117 11.32 -15.39 23.14
N GLU A 118 10.43 -16.35 23.41
CA GLU A 118 9.45 -16.83 22.45
C GLU A 118 8.33 -15.80 22.23
N GLU A 119 7.63 -15.92 21.10
CA GLU A 119 6.61 -14.95 20.69
C GLU A 119 5.36 -15.00 21.58
N THR A 120 4.98 -13.84 22.11
CA THR A 120 3.74 -13.65 22.89
C THR A 120 2.73 -12.74 22.20
N GLY A 121 3.10 -12.12 21.07
CA GLY A 121 2.41 -10.95 20.55
C GLY A 121 2.24 -9.86 21.64
N GLY A 122 1.21 -9.02 21.52
CA GLY A 122 0.86 -7.95 22.46
C GLY A 122 0.01 -8.44 23.64
N MET A 123 0.45 -9.47 24.37
CA MET A 123 -0.22 -9.85 25.62
C MET A 123 -0.26 -8.69 26.62
N ASN A 124 0.83 -7.92 26.73
CA ASN A 124 0.85 -6.72 27.57
C ASN A 124 -0.17 -5.66 27.08
N ASP A 125 -0.23 -5.38 25.77
CA ASP A 125 -1.19 -4.44 25.17
C ASP A 125 -2.65 -4.78 25.53
N VAL A 126 -3.10 -6.00 25.24
CA VAL A 126 -4.50 -6.39 25.49
C VAL A 126 -4.86 -6.37 26.98
N LEU A 127 -3.91 -6.71 27.86
CA LEU A 127 -4.13 -6.73 29.30
C LEU A 127 -4.17 -5.32 29.91
N TYR A 128 -3.31 -4.39 29.45
CA TYR A 128 -3.41 -2.98 29.86
C TYR A 128 -4.73 -2.34 29.39
N LYS A 129 -5.16 -2.63 28.16
CA LYS A 129 -6.47 -2.17 27.66
C LYS A 129 -7.63 -2.74 28.48
N LEU A 130 -7.58 -4.02 28.83
CA LEU A 130 -8.59 -4.63 29.70
C LEU A 130 -8.61 -4.00 31.09
N TYR A 131 -7.45 -3.69 31.67
CA TYR A 131 -7.37 -2.97 32.94
C TYR A 131 -8.04 -1.60 32.86
N ALA A 132 -7.84 -0.84 31.78
CA ALA A 132 -8.50 0.46 31.60
C ALA A 132 -10.04 0.38 31.62
N ILE A 133 -10.61 -0.77 31.23
CA ILE A 133 -12.07 -1.01 31.24
C ILE A 133 -12.56 -1.52 32.60
N THR A 134 -11.79 -2.38 33.26
CA THR A 134 -12.24 -3.17 34.42
C THR A 134 -11.77 -2.64 35.76
N GLY A 135 -10.63 -1.94 35.79
CA GLY A 135 -9.95 -1.52 37.02
C GLY A 135 -9.38 -2.66 37.88
N ASP A 136 -9.40 -3.92 37.41
CA ASP A 136 -8.94 -5.06 38.20
C ASP A 136 -7.40 -5.10 38.27
N PRO A 137 -6.78 -4.96 39.46
CA PRO A 137 -5.33 -4.94 39.60
C PRO A 137 -4.64 -6.23 39.11
N LYS A 138 -5.34 -7.37 39.02
CA LYS A 138 -4.79 -8.59 38.42
C LYS A 138 -4.43 -8.39 36.95
N HIS A 139 -5.27 -7.66 36.21
CA HIS A 139 -5.03 -7.37 34.78
C HIS A 139 -3.78 -6.52 34.61
N LEU A 140 -3.61 -5.50 35.46
CA LEU A 140 -2.43 -4.64 35.47
C LEU A 140 -1.15 -5.43 35.79
N LEU A 141 -1.18 -6.27 36.83
CA LEU A 141 -0.03 -7.09 37.21
C LEU A 141 0.33 -8.10 36.11
N LEU A 142 -0.66 -8.78 35.52
CA LEU A 142 -0.40 -9.72 34.44
C LEU A 142 0.18 -9.01 33.21
N ALA A 143 -0.35 -7.83 32.85
CA ALA A 143 0.19 -7.02 31.75
C ALA A 143 1.68 -6.73 31.96
N HIS A 144 2.05 -6.30 33.17
CA HIS A 144 3.44 -6.03 33.53
C HIS A 144 4.34 -7.26 33.42
N LEU A 145 3.85 -8.43 33.81
CA LEU A 145 4.60 -9.68 33.67
C LEU A 145 4.86 -10.04 32.20
N PHE A 146 4.15 -9.46 31.23
CA PHE A 146 4.39 -9.63 29.79
C PHE A 146 5.21 -8.50 29.14
N ASP A 147 5.75 -7.53 29.89
CA ASP A 147 6.49 -6.37 29.33
C ASP A 147 7.86 -6.70 28.70
N LYS A 148 8.33 -7.95 28.75
CA LYS A 148 9.65 -8.38 28.21
C LYS A 148 10.80 -7.39 28.54
N PRO A 149 11.20 -7.27 29.83
CA PRO A 149 12.14 -6.24 30.26
C PRO A 149 13.52 -6.30 29.58
N CYS A 150 13.97 -7.46 29.09
CA CYS A 150 15.23 -7.55 28.34
C CYS A 150 15.19 -6.78 27.02
N PHE A 151 14.07 -6.82 26.29
CA PHE A 151 13.91 -6.06 25.05
C PHE A 151 13.61 -4.59 25.32
N LEU A 152 12.62 -4.30 26.18
CA LEU A 152 12.28 -2.91 26.52
C LEU A 152 13.42 -2.19 27.25
N GLY A 153 14.27 -2.91 27.99
CA GLY A 153 15.45 -2.38 28.65
C GLY A 153 16.46 -1.77 27.69
N LEU A 154 16.65 -2.36 26.50
CA LEU A 154 17.52 -1.79 25.45
C LEU A 154 17.01 -0.42 24.99
N LEU A 155 15.69 -0.31 24.79
CA LEU A 155 15.03 0.93 24.39
C LEU A 155 15.04 1.97 25.53
N ALA A 156 14.88 1.52 26.78
CA ALA A 156 14.92 2.37 27.97
C ALA A 156 16.28 3.05 28.14
N VAL A 157 17.38 2.37 27.80
CA VAL A 157 18.74 2.93 27.81
C VAL A 157 19.12 3.62 26.49
N LYS A 158 18.17 3.78 25.56
CA LYS A 158 18.33 4.44 24.26
C LYS A 158 19.42 3.81 23.39
N ALA A 159 19.46 2.48 23.36
CA ALA A 159 20.35 1.70 22.49
C ALA A 159 19.62 1.21 21.22
N ASP A 160 20.16 1.54 20.03
CA ASP A 160 19.74 0.94 18.74
C ASP A 160 20.44 -0.42 18.57
N ASP A 161 20.05 -1.38 19.40
CA ASP A 161 20.58 -2.77 19.40
C ASP A 161 19.44 -3.78 19.14
N ILE A 162 18.58 -3.45 18.17
CA ILE A 162 17.42 -4.28 17.77
C ILE A 162 17.74 -5.24 16.62
N SER A 163 18.97 -5.25 16.10
CA SER A 163 19.42 -6.16 15.05
C SER A 163 19.25 -7.62 15.50
N GLY A 164 18.78 -8.48 14.60
CA GLY A 164 18.55 -9.90 14.86
C GLY A 164 17.24 -10.21 15.61
N PHE A 165 16.51 -9.22 16.10
CA PHE A 165 15.17 -9.46 16.66
C PHE A 165 14.12 -9.63 15.56
N HIS A 166 13.21 -10.59 15.77
CA HIS A 166 12.03 -10.78 14.91
C HIS A 166 11.09 -9.57 15.06
N ALA A 167 10.90 -8.79 14.00
CA ALA A 167 10.29 -7.47 14.07
C ALA A 167 8.86 -7.54 14.62
N ASN A 168 8.02 -8.40 14.05
CA ASN A 168 6.61 -8.50 14.42
C ASN A 168 6.37 -9.14 15.80
N THR A 169 7.36 -9.83 16.37
CA THR A 169 7.30 -10.29 17.77
C THR A 169 7.40 -9.11 18.74
N HIS A 170 8.19 -8.08 18.38
CA HIS A 170 8.63 -7.04 19.30
C HIS A 170 7.84 -5.74 19.17
N ILE A 171 7.37 -5.37 17.96
CA ILE A 171 6.52 -4.17 17.80
C ILE A 171 5.26 -4.22 18.69
N PRO A 172 4.52 -5.35 18.82
CA PRO A 172 3.40 -5.46 19.76
C PRO A 172 3.75 -5.23 21.23
N ILE A 173 4.98 -5.57 21.64
CA ILE A 173 5.46 -5.32 23.00
C ILE A 173 5.66 -3.82 23.23
N VAL A 174 6.16 -3.09 22.22
CA VAL A 174 6.23 -1.63 22.25
C VAL A 174 4.84 -1.01 22.32
N ILE A 175 3.86 -1.51 21.57
CA ILE A 175 2.47 -1.04 21.67
C ILE A 175 1.95 -1.22 23.10
N GLY A 176 2.22 -2.37 23.73
CA GLY A 176 1.84 -2.58 25.12
C GLY A 176 2.58 -1.67 26.11
N SER A 177 3.84 -1.34 25.84
CA SER A 177 4.58 -0.30 26.57
C SER A 177 3.89 1.07 26.47
N GLN A 178 3.45 1.45 25.27
CA GLN A 178 2.71 2.69 25.07
C GLN A 178 1.36 2.70 25.83
N MET A 179 0.63 1.58 25.82
CA MET A 179 -0.58 1.46 26.63
C MET A 179 -0.30 1.53 28.13
N ARG A 180 0.82 0.98 28.61
CA ARG A 180 1.21 1.13 30.01
C ARG A 180 1.34 2.61 30.39
N TYR A 181 2.01 3.42 29.56
CA TYR A 181 2.09 4.86 29.79
C TYR A 181 0.70 5.52 29.86
N GLU A 182 -0.21 5.21 28.93
CA GLU A 182 -1.57 5.75 28.96
C GLU A 182 -2.36 5.37 30.22
N VAL A 183 -2.07 4.19 30.79
CA VAL A 183 -2.76 3.65 31.96
C VAL A 183 -2.15 4.13 33.27
N THR A 184 -0.82 4.21 33.37
CA THR A 184 -0.10 4.45 34.64
C THR A 184 0.51 5.85 34.74
N GLY A 185 0.69 6.54 33.61
CA GLY A 185 1.41 7.82 33.55
C GLY A 185 2.93 7.70 33.65
N ASP A 186 3.50 6.48 33.59
CA ASP A 186 4.96 6.28 33.70
C ASP A 186 5.71 6.75 32.45
N SER A 187 6.37 7.91 32.56
CA SER A 187 7.05 8.57 31.44
C SER A 187 8.17 7.75 30.81
N LEU A 188 8.76 6.77 31.52
CA LEU A 188 9.76 5.89 30.93
C LEU A 188 9.20 5.16 29.70
N TYR A 189 7.94 4.73 29.77
CA TYR A 189 7.30 3.95 28.71
C TYR A 189 6.86 4.83 27.53
N GLN A 190 6.62 6.12 27.78
CA GLN A 190 6.51 7.12 26.73
C GLN A 190 7.85 7.26 25.98
N GLU A 191 8.96 7.42 26.71
CA GLU A 191 10.29 7.54 26.13
C GLU A 191 10.72 6.31 25.32
N ILE A 192 10.42 5.10 25.82
CA ILE A 192 10.65 3.84 25.10
C ILE A 192 9.93 3.84 23.75
N GLY A 193 8.63 4.19 23.74
CA GLY A 193 7.83 4.22 22.51
C GLY A 193 8.35 5.26 21.50
N THR A 194 8.71 6.46 21.98
CA THR A 194 9.28 7.53 21.15
C THR A 194 10.62 7.09 20.56
N PHE A 195 11.55 6.62 21.39
CA PHE A 195 12.87 6.20 20.93
C PHE A 195 12.79 5.03 19.94
N PHE A 196 11.91 4.05 20.18
CA PHE A 196 11.69 2.96 19.25
C PHE A 196 11.25 3.43 17.85
N MET A 197 10.30 4.37 17.80
CA MET A 197 9.86 4.96 16.54
C MET A 197 11.00 5.70 15.83
N ASP A 198 11.82 6.44 16.59
CA ASP A 198 12.96 7.18 16.05
C ASP A 198 14.02 6.26 15.44
N ILE A 199 14.40 5.15 16.11
CA ILE A 199 15.36 4.19 15.55
C ILE A 199 14.78 3.50 14.32
N VAL A 200 13.55 2.99 14.38
CA VAL A 200 12.96 2.27 13.22
C VAL A 200 12.87 3.20 12.02
N ASN A 201 12.42 4.44 12.22
CA ASN A 201 12.31 5.40 11.12
C ASN A 201 13.66 5.91 10.63
N SER A 202 14.70 6.03 11.48
CA SER A 202 16.00 6.59 11.07
C SER A 202 16.99 5.57 10.51
N SER A 203 16.88 4.29 10.88
CA SER A 203 17.88 3.28 10.53
C SER A 203 17.33 1.96 9.96
N HIS A 204 16.02 1.67 10.09
CA HIS A 204 15.45 0.36 9.72
C HIS A 204 14.26 0.39 8.75
N SER A 205 13.83 1.56 8.26
CA SER A 205 12.63 1.67 7.41
C SER A 205 12.94 2.05 5.96
N TYR A 206 12.30 1.37 5.01
CA TYR A 206 12.34 1.72 3.58
C TYR A 206 11.43 2.92 3.26
N ALA A 207 11.42 3.36 2.00
CA ALA A 207 10.68 4.53 1.53
C ALA A 207 9.16 4.35 1.60
N THR A 208 8.68 3.12 1.67
CA THR A 208 7.28 2.76 1.95
C THR A 208 6.85 3.14 3.37
N GLY A 209 7.80 3.33 4.30
CA GLY A 209 7.56 3.40 5.75
C GLY A 209 7.55 2.04 6.45
N GLY A 210 7.62 0.93 5.71
CA GLY A 210 7.76 -0.43 6.24
C GLY A 210 9.20 -0.74 6.68
N THR A 211 9.38 -1.85 7.38
CA THR A 211 10.66 -2.29 7.95
C THR A 211 10.85 -3.79 7.81
N SER A 212 12.04 -4.29 8.14
CA SER A 212 12.45 -5.69 8.21
C SER A 212 12.72 -6.38 6.87
N VAL A 213 13.55 -7.41 6.96
CA VAL A 213 13.91 -8.32 5.88
C VAL A 213 13.86 -9.75 6.43
N SER A 214 13.18 -10.65 5.72
CA SER A 214 12.93 -12.02 6.17
C SER A 214 12.34 -12.09 7.59
N GLU A 215 11.49 -11.13 7.97
CA GLU A 215 10.85 -10.97 9.29
C GLU A 215 11.73 -10.42 10.43
N PHE A 216 13.03 -10.16 10.19
CA PHE A 216 13.96 -9.68 11.20
C PHE A 216 14.46 -8.26 10.87
N TRP A 217 14.83 -7.51 11.91
CA TRP A 217 15.68 -6.34 11.72
C TRP A 217 17.12 -6.77 11.47
N SER A 218 17.74 -6.15 10.47
CA SER A 218 19.18 -6.28 10.21
C SER A 218 19.95 -5.16 10.92
N ASP A 219 21.26 -5.10 10.70
CA ASP A 219 22.07 -4.01 11.22
C ASP A 219 21.56 -2.63 10.74
N PRO A 220 21.59 -1.61 11.62
CA PRO A 220 21.07 -0.28 11.31
C PRO A 220 21.84 0.34 10.14
N LYS A 221 21.11 1.07 9.28
CA LYS A 221 21.67 1.78 8.11
C LYS A 221 22.42 0.87 7.13
N ARG A 222 21.92 -0.35 6.91
CA ARG A 222 22.43 -1.33 5.92
C ARG A 222 21.37 -1.73 4.87
N LEU A 223 20.36 -0.89 4.65
CA LEU A 223 19.17 -1.26 3.87
C LEU A 223 19.44 -1.54 2.39
N ALA A 224 20.52 -1.01 1.81
CA ALA A 224 20.81 -1.23 0.40
C ALA A 224 21.12 -2.70 0.08
N SER A 225 21.78 -3.40 1.00
CA SER A 225 22.09 -4.83 0.85
C SER A 225 20.90 -5.75 1.12
N THR A 226 19.79 -5.22 1.61
CA THR A 226 18.60 -6.00 1.96
C THR A 226 17.47 -5.84 0.95
N LEU A 227 17.67 -5.13 -0.17
CA LEU A 227 16.68 -4.99 -1.24
C LEU A 227 16.46 -6.33 -1.97
N GLN A 228 15.41 -7.07 -1.62
CA GLN A 228 15.08 -8.40 -2.13
C GLN A 228 13.56 -8.67 -2.18
N ASN A 229 13.15 -9.93 -2.36
CA ASN A 229 11.73 -10.30 -2.42
C ASN A 229 11.10 -10.54 -1.04
N GLU A 230 11.91 -10.84 -0.03
CA GLU A 230 11.46 -11.07 1.35
C GLU A 230 11.67 -9.82 2.21
N ASN A 231 11.03 -8.72 1.86
CA ASN A 231 11.06 -7.47 2.63
C ASN A 231 9.67 -7.14 3.16
N GLU A 232 9.63 -6.38 4.25
CA GLU A 232 8.41 -5.75 4.76
C GLU A 232 7.26 -6.73 4.95
N GLU A 233 7.37 -7.58 5.98
CA GLU A 233 6.22 -8.35 6.46
C GLU A 233 5.07 -7.38 6.76
N SER A 234 3.89 -7.62 6.18
CA SER A 234 2.72 -6.74 6.29
C SER A 234 2.28 -6.50 7.75
N CYS A 235 2.46 -7.48 8.64
CA CYS A 235 2.17 -7.30 10.07
C CYS A 235 3.02 -6.23 10.73
N THR A 236 4.27 -6.05 10.30
CA THR A 236 5.18 -5.05 10.89
C THR A 236 4.65 -3.65 10.63
N THR A 237 4.27 -3.35 9.38
CA THR A 237 3.63 -2.08 8.99
C THR A 237 2.32 -1.86 9.76
N TYR A 238 1.47 -2.88 9.85
CA TYR A 238 0.23 -2.81 10.63
C TYR A 238 0.47 -2.42 12.10
N ASN A 239 1.46 -3.03 12.75
CA ASN A 239 1.76 -2.72 14.15
C ASN A 239 2.50 -1.38 14.29
N MET A 240 3.36 -0.99 13.35
CA MET A 240 4.00 0.33 13.36
C MET A 240 2.99 1.48 13.21
N LEU A 241 1.91 1.28 12.45
CA LEU A 241 0.80 2.25 12.39
C LEU A 241 0.18 2.47 13.79
N LYS A 242 0.06 1.42 14.62
CA LYS A 242 -0.40 1.58 16.01
C LYS A 242 0.61 2.37 16.85
N VAL A 243 1.91 2.09 16.70
CA VAL A 243 2.97 2.82 17.39
C VAL A 243 2.91 4.32 17.09
N SER A 244 2.88 4.67 15.81
CA SER A 244 2.72 6.05 15.33
C SER A 244 1.42 6.68 15.85
N ARG A 245 0.31 5.93 15.85
CA ARG A 245 -0.98 6.42 16.34
C ARG A 245 -0.94 6.80 17.83
N HIS A 246 -0.30 6.01 18.68
CA HIS A 246 -0.14 6.33 20.09
C HIS A 246 0.70 7.60 20.28
N LEU A 247 1.84 7.69 19.60
CA LEU A 247 2.71 8.86 19.67
C LEU A 247 1.98 10.14 19.20
N PHE A 248 1.25 10.07 18.08
CA PHE A 248 0.45 11.19 17.62
C PHE A 248 -0.62 11.60 18.65
N ARG A 249 -1.26 10.64 19.36
CA ARG A 249 -2.24 10.97 20.40
C ARG A 249 -1.64 11.80 21.54
N TRP A 250 -0.38 11.59 21.88
CA TRP A 250 0.26 12.27 23.01
C TRP A 250 0.89 13.60 22.60
N THR A 251 1.59 13.63 21.48
CA THR A 251 2.44 14.76 21.10
C THR A 251 1.80 15.68 20.08
N LYS A 252 0.84 15.16 19.30
CA LYS A 252 0.27 15.79 18.10
C LYS A 252 1.34 16.16 17.06
N GLU A 253 2.51 15.55 17.12
CA GLU A 253 3.60 15.88 16.22
C GLU A 253 3.33 15.37 14.79
N MET A 254 3.61 16.26 13.84
CA MET A 254 3.35 16.05 12.43
C MET A 254 4.12 14.88 11.83
N ALA A 255 5.33 14.60 12.34
CA ALA A 255 6.15 13.47 11.92
C ALA A 255 5.40 12.12 12.02
N TYR A 256 4.57 11.95 13.06
CA TYR A 256 3.81 10.72 13.24
C TYR A 256 2.62 10.63 12.27
N ALA A 257 1.96 11.76 11.98
CA ALA A 257 0.92 11.82 10.95
C ALA A 257 1.47 11.57 9.54
N ASP A 258 2.64 12.16 9.21
CA ASP A 258 3.36 11.92 7.95
C ASP A 258 3.76 10.45 7.80
N TYR A 259 4.30 9.85 8.86
CA TYR A 259 4.63 8.43 8.87
C TYR A 259 3.38 7.57 8.65
N TYR A 260 2.28 7.88 9.33
CA TYR A 260 1.03 7.12 9.22
C TYR A 260 0.50 7.16 7.77
N GLU A 261 0.45 8.34 7.15
CA GLU A 261 0.02 8.50 5.75
C GLU A 261 0.90 7.66 4.81
N ARG A 262 2.22 7.75 4.98
CA ARG A 262 3.20 7.03 4.16
C ARG A 262 3.03 5.52 4.26
N ALA A 263 3.04 4.99 5.49
CA ALA A 263 2.94 3.56 5.75
C ALA A 263 1.57 2.98 5.34
N LEU A 264 0.49 3.75 5.52
CA LEU A 264 -0.84 3.35 5.07
C LEU A 264 -0.90 3.25 3.54
N ILE A 265 -0.53 4.32 2.83
CA ILE A 265 -0.64 4.40 1.36
C ILE A 265 0.25 3.38 0.68
N ASN A 266 1.51 3.26 1.13
CA ASN A 266 2.51 2.48 0.41
C ASN A 266 2.68 1.07 0.97
N GLY A 267 2.48 0.88 2.27
CA GLY A 267 2.71 -0.40 2.96
C GLY A 267 1.46 -1.18 3.34
N VAL A 268 0.25 -0.60 3.25
CA VAL A 268 -1.01 -1.29 3.59
C VAL A 268 -1.96 -1.36 2.39
N LEU A 269 -2.28 -0.25 1.73
CA LEU A 269 -3.28 -0.27 0.66
C LEU A 269 -2.88 -1.15 -0.53
N GLY A 270 -1.57 -1.31 -0.76
CA GLY A 270 -1.02 -2.13 -1.83
C GLY A 270 -0.88 -3.63 -1.53
N ILE A 271 -1.26 -4.10 -0.32
CA ILE A 271 -1.08 -5.50 0.09
C ILE A 271 -2.22 -6.42 -0.34
N GLN A 272 -3.34 -5.88 -0.82
CA GLN A 272 -4.43 -6.66 -1.43
C GLN A 272 -4.28 -6.63 -2.96
N ARG A 273 -4.50 -7.77 -3.62
CA ARG A 273 -4.40 -7.89 -5.09
C ARG A 273 -5.56 -7.13 -5.75
N GLY A 274 -5.30 -5.88 -6.10
CA GLY A 274 -6.32 -5.00 -6.69
C GLY A 274 -7.59 -4.93 -5.82
N ARG A 275 -8.73 -5.32 -6.39
CA ARG A 275 -10.03 -5.36 -5.69
C ARG A 275 -10.49 -6.78 -5.35
N GLU A 276 -9.60 -7.76 -5.47
CA GLU A 276 -9.94 -9.14 -5.20
C GLU A 276 -10.10 -9.37 -3.70
N PRO A 277 -11.29 -9.81 -3.24
CA PRO A 277 -11.52 -9.98 -1.82
C PRO A 277 -10.69 -11.14 -1.30
N GLY A 278 -9.91 -10.91 -0.24
CA GLY A 278 -9.18 -11.95 0.47
C GLY A 278 -7.96 -12.51 -0.25
N VAL A 279 -7.39 -11.76 -1.21
CA VAL A 279 -6.11 -12.12 -1.86
C VAL A 279 -5.07 -11.09 -1.44
N MET A 280 -4.21 -11.47 -0.49
CA MET A 280 -3.22 -10.59 0.14
C MET A 280 -1.81 -11.18 0.10
N ILE A 281 -0.79 -10.32 0.13
CA ILE A 281 0.62 -10.71 0.29
C ILE A 281 1.01 -10.85 1.77
N TYR A 282 2.11 -11.57 1.99
CA TYR A 282 2.82 -11.58 3.27
C TYR A 282 3.92 -10.51 3.30
N MET A 283 4.85 -10.60 2.35
CA MET A 283 5.98 -9.68 2.16
C MET A 283 5.66 -8.67 1.06
N LEU A 284 6.13 -7.42 1.20
CA LEU A 284 6.13 -6.39 0.17
C LEU A 284 7.56 -6.24 -0.41
N PRO A 285 7.85 -6.89 -1.56
CA PRO A 285 9.18 -6.92 -2.17
C PRO A 285 9.76 -5.53 -2.46
N GLN A 286 11.04 -5.35 -2.13
CA GLN A 286 11.83 -4.13 -2.41
C GLN A 286 12.94 -4.37 -3.45
N GLY A 287 13.11 -5.62 -3.90
CA GLY A 287 14.13 -6.04 -4.84
C GLY A 287 13.97 -5.41 -6.22
N ARG A 288 15.11 -5.27 -6.92
CA ARG A 288 15.15 -4.76 -8.30
C ARG A 288 14.49 -5.73 -9.25
N GLY A 289 13.54 -5.23 -10.05
CA GLY A 289 12.73 -6.08 -10.92
C GLY A 289 11.99 -7.17 -10.17
N GLY A 290 11.67 -6.96 -8.89
CA GLY A 290 10.86 -7.84 -8.05
C GLY A 290 9.37 -7.74 -8.40
N SER A 291 8.52 -8.53 -7.75
CA SER A 291 7.06 -8.46 -7.92
C SER A 291 6.38 -8.99 -6.67
N LYS A 292 5.22 -8.43 -6.30
CA LYS A 292 4.41 -8.90 -5.17
C LYS A 292 4.03 -10.38 -5.32
N ALA A 293 3.97 -10.90 -6.55
CA ALA A 293 3.67 -12.30 -6.83
C ALA A 293 4.86 -13.26 -6.62
N ARG A 294 6.10 -12.76 -6.44
CA ARG A 294 7.35 -13.55 -6.47
C ARG A 294 8.12 -13.59 -5.15
N SER A 295 7.47 -13.30 -4.02
CA SER A 295 8.00 -13.65 -2.69
C SER A 295 7.75 -15.13 -2.37
N PHE A 296 8.34 -15.66 -1.29
CA PHE A 296 8.18 -17.03 -0.83
C PHE A 296 6.71 -17.41 -0.65
N HIS A 297 5.90 -16.47 -0.15
CA HIS A 297 4.46 -16.64 0.04
C HIS A 297 3.64 -16.23 -1.19
N GLY A 298 4.15 -15.28 -1.99
CA GLY A 298 3.41 -14.67 -3.10
C GLY A 298 2.06 -14.09 -2.66
N TRP A 299 1.09 -14.14 -3.56
CA TRP A 299 -0.31 -13.89 -3.22
C TRP A 299 -0.92 -15.12 -2.54
N GLY A 300 -1.53 -14.93 -1.38
CA GLY A 300 -2.32 -16.01 -0.77
C GLY A 300 -3.64 -16.26 -1.52
N THR A 301 -4.48 -17.09 -0.93
CA THR A 301 -5.78 -17.47 -1.49
C THR A 301 -6.92 -17.09 -0.57
N LYS A 302 -8.12 -16.95 -1.15
CA LYS A 302 -9.33 -16.51 -0.42
C LYS A 302 -9.70 -17.39 0.76
N PHE A 303 -9.42 -18.69 0.70
CA PHE A 303 -9.94 -19.67 1.66
C PHE A 303 -8.88 -20.60 2.25
N ASP A 304 -7.65 -20.63 1.71
CA ASP A 304 -6.62 -21.60 2.11
C ASP A 304 -5.34 -20.96 2.65
N SER A 305 -5.29 -19.64 2.78
CA SER A 305 -4.16 -18.90 3.38
C SER A 305 -4.51 -18.39 4.78
N PHE A 306 -3.75 -18.84 5.79
CA PHE A 306 -4.00 -18.58 7.22
C PHE A 306 -2.77 -18.05 7.97
N TRP A 307 -1.91 -17.31 7.28
CA TRP A 307 -0.70 -16.73 7.87
C TRP A 307 -1.02 -15.55 8.80
N CYS A 308 -0.07 -15.12 9.63
CA CYS A 308 -0.22 -13.94 10.48
C CYS A 308 -0.65 -12.69 9.68
N CYS A 309 -0.06 -12.48 8.48
CA CYS A 309 -0.37 -11.36 7.60
C CYS A 309 -1.80 -11.37 7.06
N TYR A 310 -2.44 -12.53 6.94
CA TYR A 310 -3.86 -12.60 6.61
C TYR A 310 -4.71 -12.09 7.77
N GLY A 311 -4.33 -12.44 9.01
CA GLY A 311 -4.98 -11.95 10.22
C GLY A 311 -4.89 -10.44 10.38
N THR A 312 -3.70 -9.86 10.22
CA THR A 312 -3.48 -8.40 10.31
C THR A 312 -4.01 -7.65 9.09
N GLY A 313 -3.96 -8.26 7.91
CA GLY A 313 -4.51 -7.72 6.66
C GLY A 313 -6.01 -7.46 6.79
N ILE A 314 -6.80 -8.46 7.20
CA ILE A 314 -8.25 -8.26 7.37
C ILE A 314 -8.58 -7.21 8.44
N GLU A 315 -7.79 -7.09 9.50
CA GLU A 315 -7.95 -6.03 10.49
C GLU A 315 -7.66 -4.65 9.89
N SER A 316 -6.56 -4.51 9.15
CA SER A 316 -6.20 -3.27 8.45
C SER A 316 -7.33 -2.76 7.55
N PHE A 317 -7.86 -3.62 6.69
CA PHE A 317 -8.93 -3.25 5.76
C PHE A 317 -10.30 -3.05 6.45
N SER A 318 -10.48 -3.56 7.66
CA SER A 318 -11.71 -3.33 8.44
C SER A 318 -11.79 -1.97 9.14
N LYS A 319 -10.67 -1.23 9.19
CA LYS A 319 -10.54 -0.02 10.00
C LYS A 319 -9.83 1.16 9.31
N LEU A 320 -9.88 1.23 7.97
CA LEU A 320 -9.19 2.28 7.20
C LEU A 320 -9.57 3.73 7.60
N GLY A 321 -10.73 3.93 8.25
CA GLY A 321 -11.17 5.24 8.76
C GLY A 321 -10.67 5.60 10.17
N ASP A 322 -10.02 4.68 10.89
CA ASP A 322 -9.76 4.81 12.34
C ASP A 322 -8.74 5.89 12.73
N SER A 323 -8.01 6.42 11.76
CA SER A 323 -6.93 7.38 11.95
C SER A 323 -7.01 8.55 10.96
N ILE A 324 -8.21 8.85 10.44
CA ILE A 324 -8.45 10.09 9.68
C ILE A 324 -8.57 11.28 10.64
N TYR A 325 -9.27 11.09 11.75
CA TYR A 325 -9.65 12.13 12.70
C TYR A 325 -9.22 11.78 14.13
N PHE A 326 -8.73 12.77 14.87
CA PHE A 326 -8.36 12.65 16.28
C PHE A 326 -8.98 13.79 17.06
N GLU A 327 -9.79 13.42 18.05
CA GLU A 327 -10.48 14.39 18.91
C GLU A 327 -9.62 14.75 20.12
N GLU A 328 -9.70 16.02 20.50
CA GLU A 328 -9.14 16.56 21.74
C GLU A 328 -10.27 17.19 22.56
N GLU A 329 -10.48 16.65 23.76
CA GLU A 329 -11.45 17.18 24.70
C GLU A 329 -10.95 18.47 25.35
N GLY A 330 -11.87 19.37 25.68
CA GLY A 330 -11.55 20.63 26.33
C GLY A 330 -12.75 21.56 26.39
N GLN A 331 -12.58 22.75 26.99
CA GLN A 331 -13.63 23.78 26.97
C GLN A 331 -13.99 24.21 25.54
N VAL A 332 -12.99 24.21 24.66
CA VAL A 332 -13.15 24.35 23.21
C VAL A 332 -12.66 23.03 22.61
N PRO A 333 -13.56 22.12 22.18
CA PRO A 333 -13.14 20.84 21.65
C PRO A 333 -12.34 21.03 20.35
N GLY A 334 -11.29 20.23 20.19
CA GLY A 334 -10.40 20.22 19.03
C GLY A 334 -10.62 18.97 18.18
N LEU A 335 -10.46 19.10 16.86
CA LEU A 335 -10.44 17.98 15.93
C LEU A 335 -9.25 18.10 14.98
N TYR A 336 -8.33 17.15 15.09
CA TYR A 336 -7.20 17.00 14.18
C TYR A 336 -7.59 16.13 13.00
N LEU A 337 -7.45 16.68 11.79
CA LEU A 337 -7.59 15.95 10.53
C LEU A 337 -6.18 15.59 10.04
N ILE A 338 -5.80 14.32 10.12
CA ILE A 338 -4.44 13.91 9.78
C ILE A 338 -4.33 13.14 8.45
N GLN A 339 -5.46 12.70 7.87
CA GLN A 339 -5.50 12.06 6.56
C GLN A 339 -6.50 12.76 5.65
N TYR A 340 -6.09 12.99 4.40
CA TYR A 340 -6.95 13.51 3.35
C TYR A 340 -7.59 12.36 2.57
N ILE A 341 -8.64 11.77 3.16
CA ILE A 341 -9.44 10.69 2.58
C ILE A 341 -10.91 11.10 2.57
N SER A 342 -11.57 11.00 1.41
CA SER A 342 -13.00 11.33 1.27
C SER A 342 -13.83 10.54 2.28
N SER A 343 -14.50 11.25 3.19
CA SER A 343 -15.17 10.66 4.36
C SER A 343 -16.18 11.62 4.99
N SER A 344 -17.02 11.09 5.89
CA SER A 344 -17.96 11.88 6.68
C SER A 344 -17.83 11.52 8.15
N LEU A 345 -17.76 12.53 9.01
CA LEU A 345 -17.63 12.39 10.45
C LEU A 345 -18.78 13.10 11.15
N ASN A 346 -19.56 12.34 11.92
CA ASN A 346 -20.46 12.90 12.91
C ASN A 346 -19.65 13.30 14.16
N TRP A 347 -19.18 14.56 14.19
CA TRP A 347 -18.35 15.06 15.27
C TRP A 347 -19.23 15.55 16.43
N LYS A 348 -19.45 14.65 17.40
CA LYS A 348 -20.38 14.86 18.51
C LYS A 348 -20.00 16.04 19.40
N SER A 349 -18.75 16.17 19.82
CA SER A 349 -18.35 17.26 20.73
C SER A 349 -18.38 18.63 20.06
N GLY A 350 -18.10 18.69 18.75
CA GLY A 350 -18.30 19.91 17.95
C GLY A 350 -19.76 20.19 17.57
N GLN A 351 -20.67 19.21 17.76
CA GLN A 351 -22.07 19.24 17.35
C GLN A 351 -22.28 19.53 15.85
N VAL A 352 -21.40 18.99 15.01
CA VAL A 352 -21.45 19.18 13.55
C VAL A 352 -21.18 17.88 12.80
N LEU A 353 -21.71 17.79 11.59
CA LEU A 353 -21.36 16.77 10.61
C LEU A 353 -20.37 17.37 9.61
N LEU A 354 -19.17 16.80 9.57
CA LEU A 354 -18.08 17.19 8.69
C LEU A 354 -18.04 16.24 7.48
N ASN A 355 -18.10 16.79 6.27
CA ASN A 355 -17.89 16.03 5.04
C ASN A 355 -16.59 16.49 4.38
N GLN A 356 -15.66 15.56 4.20
CA GLN A 356 -14.42 15.74 3.48
C GLN A 356 -14.53 15.12 2.08
N LYS A 357 -14.29 15.92 1.05
CA LYS A 357 -14.12 15.45 -0.33
C LYS A 357 -12.71 15.77 -0.80
N VAL A 358 -12.01 14.76 -1.31
CA VAL A 358 -10.67 14.86 -1.85
C VAL A 358 -10.72 14.54 -3.33
N GLU A 359 -10.23 15.44 -4.18
CA GLU A 359 -10.10 15.16 -5.60
C GLU A 359 -8.89 14.23 -5.83
N PRO A 360 -9.01 13.19 -6.67
CA PRO A 360 -7.90 12.28 -6.94
C PRO A 360 -6.67 13.02 -7.49
N ALA A 361 -5.50 12.71 -6.94
CA ALA A 361 -4.23 13.24 -7.45
C ALA A 361 -3.93 12.69 -8.85
N SER A 362 -3.28 13.50 -9.68
CA SER A 362 -2.87 13.13 -11.04
C SER A 362 -1.57 13.81 -11.45
N SER A 363 -0.72 13.17 -12.24
CA SER A 363 0.59 13.68 -12.62
C SER A 363 0.53 14.98 -13.44
N TRP A 364 -0.56 15.21 -14.18
CA TRP A 364 -0.79 16.44 -14.96
C TRP A 364 -1.45 17.59 -14.20
N ASN A 365 -1.88 17.37 -12.96
CA ASN A 365 -2.40 18.42 -12.07
C ASN A 365 -1.63 18.37 -10.75
N SER A 366 -0.66 19.27 -10.59
CA SER A 366 0.24 19.35 -9.44
C SER A 366 -0.40 19.93 -8.17
N LEU A 367 -1.70 19.72 -7.97
CA LEU A 367 -2.45 20.24 -6.84
C LEU A 367 -3.39 19.19 -6.26
N LEU A 368 -3.23 18.90 -4.97
CA LEU A 368 -4.21 18.15 -4.19
C LEU A 368 -5.30 19.11 -3.71
N GLN A 369 -6.54 18.85 -4.12
CA GLN A 369 -7.69 19.66 -3.70
C GLN A 369 -8.53 18.92 -2.67
N VAL A 370 -8.75 19.57 -1.52
CA VAL A 370 -9.57 19.06 -0.42
C VAL A 370 -10.66 20.07 -0.13
N THR A 371 -11.90 19.61 -0.07
CA THR A 371 -13.05 20.40 0.36
C THR A 371 -13.63 19.80 1.64
N LEU A 372 -13.72 20.61 2.68
CA LEU A 372 -14.45 20.30 3.90
C LEU A 372 -15.74 21.12 3.91
N THR A 373 -16.88 20.45 4.07
CA THR A 373 -18.18 21.10 4.20
C THR A 373 -18.78 20.75 5.55
N ILE A 374 -19.22 21.78 6.27
CA ILE A 374 -19.90 21.62 7.56
C ILE A 374 -21.41 21.61 7.35
N SER A 375 -22.05 20.66 8.01
CA SER A 375 -23.49 20.62 8.17
C SER A 375 -23.83 20.51 9.66
N SER A 376 -25.00 21.02 10.04
CA SER A 376 -25.49 20.91 11.42
C SER A 376 -26.93 20.45 11.43
N GLN A 377 -27.30 19.64 12.40
CA GLN A 377 -28.65 19.12 12.58
C GLN A 377 -29.51 19.95 13.55
N VAL A 378 -28.92 20.81 14.41
CA VAL A 378 -29.61 21.45 15.55
C VAL A 378 -29.28 22.96 15.72
N GLY A 379 -28.72 23.61 14.70
CA GLY A 379 -28.38 25.05 14.73
C GLY A 379 -26.87 25.33 14.67
N ALA A 380 -26.41 26.55 14.99
CA ALA A 380 -24.97 26.83 15.00
C ALA A 380 -24.26 25.99 16.08
N GLY A 381 -23.21 25.25 15.70
CA GLY A 381 -22.47 24.33 16.57
C GLY A 381 -21.78 25.03 17.74
N LEU A 382 -21.10 24.28 18.61
CA LEU A 382 -20.28 24.87 19.66
C LEU A 382 -19.05 25.57 19.05
N THR A 383 -18.47 26.52 19.79
CA THR A 383 -17.14 27.03 19.42
C THR A 383 -16.15 25.87 19.53
N SER A 384 -15.49 25.55 18.43
CA SER A 384 -14.56 24.43 18.37
C SER A 384 -13.44 24.69 17.37
N THR A 385 -12.36 23.92 17.46
CA THR A 385 -11.16 24.10 16.63
C THR A 385 -10.98 22.95 15.66
N LEU A 386 -10.82 23.26 14.38
CA LEU A 386 -10.33 22.30 13.38
C LEU A 386 -8.83 22.51 13.18
N HIS A 387 -8.04 21.44 13.32
CA HIS A 387 -6.62 21.41 13.02
C HIS A 387 -6.41 20.65 11.71
N LEU A 388 -6.16 21.40 10.63
CA LEU A 388 -5.96 20.86 9.29
C LEU A 388 -4.47 20.66 9.04
N ARG A 389 -4.08 19.43 8.76
CA ARG A 389 -2.69 19.05 8.51
C ARG A 389 -2.12 19.73 7.26
N ILE A 390 -1.03 20.48 7.37
CA ILE A 390 -0.27 20.93 6.19
C ILE A 390 0.91 19.96 6.02
N PRO A 391 0.85 19.00 5.07
CA PRO A 391 1.82 17.90 4.98
C PRO A 391 3.25 18.37 4.75
N LEU A 392 4.25 17.60 5.21
CA LEU A 392 5.66 17.96 4.98
C LEU A 392 6.04 17.94 3.49
N TRP A 393 5.36 17.12 2.68
CA TRP A 393 5.64 17.00 1.25
C TRP A 393 5.10 18.15 0.39
N THR A 394 4.26 19.04 0.94
CA THR A 394 3.73 20.21 0.20
C THR A 394 4.70 21.40 0.27
N TYR A 395 4.53 22.38 -0.61
CA TYR A 395 5.30 23.64 -0.62
C TYR A 395 4.42 24.81 -0.24
N SER A 396 4.97 25.80 0.47
CA SER A 396 4.25 27.02 0.82
C SER A 396 3.85 27.83 -0.41
N ASN A 397 4.69 27.83 -1.45
CA ASN A 397 4.38 28.52 -2.69
C ASN A 397 3.29 27.78 -3.46
N GLY A 398 2.15 28.44 -3.69
CA GLY A 398 0.98 27.87 -4.34
C GLY A 398 0.01 27.15 -3.41
N ALA A 399 0.38 26.92 -2.14
CA ALA A 399 -0.56 26.39 -1.15
C ALA A 399 -1.57 27.45 -0.73
N LYS A 400 -2.85 27.06 -0.65
CA LYS A 400 -3.93 27.96 -0.23
C LYS A 400 -4.93 27.25 0.68
N ALA A 401 -5.45 28.00 1.63
CA ALA A 401 -6.63 27.63 2.40
C ALA A 401 -7.66 28.74 2.30
N ILE A 402 -8.91 28.39 1.98
CA ILE A 402 -10.00 29.34 1.79
C ILE A 402 -11.17 28.91 2.67
N LEU A 403 -11.66 29.81 3.49
CA LEU A 403 -12.85 29.63 4.31
C LEU A 403 -13.95 30.59 3.85
N ASN A 404 -15.05 30.04 3.33
CA ASN A 404 -16.19 30.83 2.84
C ASN A 404 -15.80 31.95 1.85
N GLY A 405 -14.80 31.70 0.99
CA GLY A 405 -14.28 32.66 0.02
C GLY A 405 -13.19 33.61 0.56
N GLN A 406 -12.89 33.58 1.85
CA GLN A 406 -11.79 34.34 2.45
C GLN A 406 -10.53 33.47 2.58
N GLU A 407 -9.40 33.95 2.07
CA GLU A 407 -8.12 33.28 2.19
C GLU A 407 -7.61 33.32 3.64
N LEU A 408 -7.06 32.19 4.11
CA LEU A 408 -6.46 32.02 5.43
C LEU A 408 -4.94 32.01 5.32
N SER A 409 -4.27 32.55 6.33
CA SER A 409 -2.81 32.41 6.45
C SER A 409 -2.45 30.97 6.78
N LEU A 410 -1.61 30.35 5.95
CA LEU A 410 -1.13 29.00 6.15
C LEU A 410 0.14 28.99 7.03
N PRO A 411 0.27 28.02 7.96
CA PRO A 411 1.56 27.77 8.59
C PRO A 411 2.52 27.13 7.57
N THR A 412 3.80 27.04 7.94
CA THR A 412 4.78 26.30 7.15
C THR A 412 4.42 24.81 7.06
N PRO A 413 4.69 24.13 5.94
CA PRO A 413 4.56 22.67 5.82
C PRO A 413 5.15 21.92 7.01
N GLY A 414 4.51 20.82 7.41
CA GLY A 414 4.84 20.10 8.64
C GLY A 414 4.18 20.66 9.91
N ASN A 415 3.09 21.45 9.77
CA ASN A 415 2.33 22.01 10.90
C ASN A 415 0.81 21.92 10.66
N PHE A 416 0.01 22.34 11.65
CA PHE A 416 -1.45 22.39 11.53
C PHE A 416 -1.96 23.82 11.33
N LEU A 417 -2.81 24.00 10.31
CA LEU A 417 -3.68 25.18 10.21
C LEU A 417 -4.81 25.02 11.22
N SER A 418 -4.84 25.88 12.25
CA SER A 418 -5.83 25.83 13.32
C SER A 418 -6.90 26.89 13.11
N ILE A 419 -8.17 26.48 13.05
CA ILE A 419 -9.32 27.36 12.81
C ILE A 419 -10.32 27.18 13.95
N THR A 420 -10.38 28.16 14.86
CA THR A 420 -11.32 28.17 15.98
C THR A 420 -12.51 29.06 15.67
N ARG A 421 -13.72 28.50 15.66
CA ARG A 421 -14.94 29.29 15.43
C ARG A 421 -16.21 28.56 15.86
N LYS A 422 -17.31 29.29 15.85
CA LYS A 422 -18.66 28.71 15.87
C LYS A 422 -19.03 28.26 14.45
N TRP A 423 -19.04 26.96 14.22
CA TRP A 423 -19.31 26.40 12.90
C TRP A 423 -20.80 26.43 12.56
N SER A 424 -21.12 26.82 11.34
CA SER A 424 -22.48 26.92 10.82
C SER A 424 -22.67 25.99 9.62
N ALA A 425 -23.91 25.56 9.39
CA ALA A 425 -24.23 24.79 8.20
C ALA A 425 -23.90 25.60 6.93
N GLY A 426 -23.20 24.97 5.99
CA GLY A 426 -22.73 25.60 4.76
C GLY A 426 -21.33 26.21 4.87
N ASP A 427 -20.71 26.25 6.05
CA ASP A 427 -19.29 26.61 6.14
C ASP A 427 -18.46 25.65 5.28
N LYS A 428 -17.62 26.23 4.43
CA LYS A 428 -16.80 25.49 3.47
C LYS A 428 -15.34 25.91 3.61
N ILE A 429 -14.47 24.93 3.83
CA ILE A 429 -13.02 25.09 3.78
C ILE A 429 -12.52 24.39 2.53
N THR A 430 -11.71 25.07 1.73
CA THR A 430 -11.00 24.47 0.60
C THR A 430 -9.52 24.56 0.86
N LEU A 431 -8.80 23.45 0.72
CA LEU A 431 -7.35 23.39 0.71
C LEU A 431 -6.89 23.04 -0.69
N GLU A 432 -5.91 23.80 -1.17
CA GLU A 432 -5.20 23.59 -2.42
C GLU A 432 -3.73 23.39 -2.04
N LEU A 433 -3.25 22.15 -2.08
CA LEU A 433 -1.90 21.78 -1.62
C LEU A 433 -1.03 21.32 -2.80
N PRO A 434 0.03 22.05 -3.16
CA PRO A 434 0.95 21.66 -4.21
C PRO A 434 1.54 20.27 -3.94
N ILE A 435 1.43 19.39 -4.92
CA ILE A 435 2.00 18.04 -4.89
C ILE A 435 3.04 17.91 -6.00
N SER A 436 4.25 17.49 -5.65
CA SER A 436 5.37 17.40 -6.58
C SER A 436 6.17 16.11 -6.42
N LEU A 437 7.08 15.89 -7.36
CA LEU A 437 8.09 14.83 -7.30
C LEU A 437 9.18 15.17 -6.28
N ARG A 438 9.61 14.16 -5.54
CA ARG A 438 10.75 14.20 -4.63
C ARG A 438 11.54 12.90 -4.69
N ILE A 439 12.79 12.96 -4.28
CA ILE A 439 13.64 11.77 -4.12
C ILE A 439 13.99 11.59 -2.65
N GLU A 440 14.15 10.33 -2.24
CA GLU A 440 14.51 9.95 -0.87
C GLU A 440 15.61 8.88 -0.91
N GLY A 441 16.78 9.19 -0.35
CA GLY A 441 17.90 8.26 -0.31
C GLY A 441 17.57 7.03 0.52
N ILE A 442 18.10 5.87 0.12
CA ILE A 442 18.04 4.68 0.96
C ILE A 442 18.76 4.95 2.28
N LYS A 443 18.24 4.40 3.39
CA LYS A 443 18.86 4.55 4.72
C LYS A 443 20.05 3.60 4.81
N ASP A 444 21.13 3.99 4.16
CA ASP A 444 22.41 3.30 4.14
C ASP A 444 23.54 4.33 4.28
N ASP A 445 24.48 4.09 5.19
CA ASP A 445 25.57 5.03 5.44
C ASP A 445 26.85 4.74 4.64
N ARG A 446 26.84 3.70 3.81
CA ARG A 446 27.99 3.35 2.97
C ARG A 446 28.04 4.24 1.72
N PRO A 447 29.18 4.87 1.42
CA PRO A 447 29.29 5.79 0.28
C PRO A 447 28.91 5.20 -1.07
N GLU A 448 29.14 3.90 -1.30
CA GLU A 448 28.81 3.23 -2.56
C GLU A 448 27.30 3.15 -2.86
N TYR A 449 26.44 3.38 -1.86
CA TYR A 449 24.98 3.37 -2.01
C TYR A 449 24.37 4.77 -1.95
N ALA A 450 25.17 5.85 -1.89
CA ALA A 450 24.69 7.22 -1.77
C ALA A 450 23.79 7.66 -2.95
N SER A 451 23.98 7.06 -4.13
CA SER A 451 23.16 7.32 -5.33
C SER A 451 21.85 6.53 -5.37
N ILE A 452 21.61 5.61 -4.43
CA ILE A 452 20.37 4.82 -4.40
C ILE A 452 19.25 5.67 -3.79
N GLN A 453 18.25 5.98 -4.60
CA GLN A 453 17.15 6.90 -4.27
C GLN A 453 15.81 6.29 -4.67
N ALA A 454 14.79 6.45 -3.82
CA ALA A 454 13.40 6.21 -4.16
C ALA A 454 12.76 7.49 -4.74
N ILE A 455 11.75 7.36 -5.60
CA ILE A 455 11.03 8.48 -6.21
C ILE A 455 9.61 8.52 -5.67
N LEU A 456 9.16 9.67 -5.18
CA LEU A 456 7.83 9.85 -4.60
C LEU A 456 7.13 11.04 -5.26
N TYR A 457 5.81 10.94 -5.39
CA TYR A 457 4.91 12.04 -5.78
C TYR A 457 4.02 12.38 -4.59
N GLY A 458 4.33 13.46 -3.88
CA GLY A 458 3.77 13.73 -2.56
C GLY A 458 3.98 12.56 -1.59
N PRO A 459 2.90 11.90 -1.11
CA PRO A 459 3.00 10.73 -0.25
C PRO A 459 3.10 9.39 -1.00
N TYR A 460 2.90 9.36 -2.32
CA TYR A 460 2.87 8.15 -3.12
C TYR A 460 4.28 7.74 -3.56
N LEU A 461 4.72 6.54 -3.18
CA LEU A 461 5.94 5.94 -3.71
C LEU A 461 5.71 5.46 -5.14
N LEU A 462 6.54 5.91 -6.07
CA LEU A 462 6.50 5.51 -7.46
C LEU A 462 7.44 4.32 -7.68
N ALA A 463 6.96 3.34 -8.44
CA ALA A 463 7.67 2.15 -8.88
C ALA A 463 7.88 2.23 -10.39
N GLY A 464 9.07 1.92 -10.87
CA GLY A 464 9.34 1.78 -12.30
C GLY A 464 9.06 0.38 -12.78
N LEU A 465 8.28 0.23 -13.84
CA LEU A 465 7.99 -1.08 -14.46
C LEU A 465 9.23 -1.59 -15.19
N THR A 466 9.85 -2.63 -14.65
CA THR A 466 11.16 -3.12 -15.10
C THR A 466 11.49 -4.50 -14.55
N ASN A 467 12.31 -5.24 -15.27
CA ASN A 467 12.83 -6.55 -14.87
C ASN A 467 14.23 -6.47 -14.23
N GLY A 468 14.74 -5.27 -13.94
CA GLY A 468 16.00 -5.10 -13.22
C GLY A 468 16.76 -3.81 -13.53
N ASP A 469 16.47 -3.15 -14.66
CA ASP A 469 17.02 -1.82 -14.97
C ASP A 469 16.60 -0.82 -13.89
N TRP A 470 17.53 0.05 -13.52
CA TRP A 470 17.38 0.94 -12.38
C TRP A 470 18.27 2.20 -12.44
N ASP A 471 19.09 2.35 -13.49
CA ASP A 471 20.03 3.46 -13.61
C ASP A 471 19.35 4.66 -14.29
N ILE A 472 19.27 5.77 -13.57
CA ILE A 472 18.75 7.06 -14.05
C ILE A 472 19.92 8.04 -14.13
N LYS A 473 20.13 8.60 -15.33
CA LYS A 473 21.11 9.66 -15.58
C LYS A 473 20.43 11.00 -15.50
N THR A 474 20.99 11.90 -14.69
CA THR A 474 20.49 13.28 -14.59
C THR A 474 21.35 14.27 -15.35
N GLU A 475 22.22 13.82 -16.27
CA GLU A 475 23.20 14.66 -16.97
C GLU A 475 22.54 15.96 -17.47
N SER A 476 23.00 17.11 -16.94
CA SER A 476 22.51 18.48 -17.22
C SER A 476 21.07 18.84 -16.79
N ALA A 477 20.38 18.01 -15.99
CA ALA A 477 19.09 18.34 -15.38
C ALA A 477 19.25 19.33 -14.22
N ALA A 478 18.48 20.42 -14.24
CA ALA A 478 18.40 21.38 -13.15
C ALA A 478 17.31 21.00 -12.12
N SER A 479 16.36 20.15 -12.52
CA SER A 479 15.21 19.75 -11.74
C SER A 479 14.74 18.32 -12.07
N LEU A 480 13.98 17.71 -11.15
CA LEU A 480 13.34 16.40 -11.37
C LEU A 480 12.45 16.38 -12.63
N SER A 481 11.78 17.51 -12.94
CA SER A 481 10.91 17.64 -14.10
C SER A 481 11.64 17.55 -15.45
N ASP A 482 12.96 17.72 -15.49
CA ASP A 482 13.73 17.66 -16.74
C ASP A 482 13.91 16.21 -17.24
N TYR A 483 13.80 15.25 -16.32
CA TYR A 483 13.96 13.82 -16.60
C TYR A 483 12.81 12.95 -16.09
N ILE A 484 11.84 13.50 -15.36
CA ILE A 484 10.60 12.81 -15.00
C ILE A 484 9.41 13.66 -15.45
N THR A 485 8.72 13.22 -16.48
CA THR A 485 7.62 13.97 -17.10
C THR A 485 6.26 13.31 -16.88
N PRO A 486 5.19 14.08 -16.66
CA PRO A 486 3.85 13.51 -16.45
C PRO A 486 3.29 12.90 -17.73
N ILE A 487 2.56 11.79 -17.60
CA ILE A 487 1.82 11.18 -18.70
C ILE A 487 0.43 11.82 -18.81
N PRO A 488 0.05 12.45 -19.93
CA PRO A 488 -1.27 13.07 -20.07
C PRO A 488 -2.43 12.06 -20.02
N ALA A 489 -3.56 12.46 -19.44
CA ALA A 489 -4.77 11.65 -19.35
C ALA A 489 -5.24 11.08 -20.72
N ALA A 490 -5.07 11.87 -21.79
CA ALA A 490 -5.47 11.48 -23.13
C ALA A 490 -4.75 10.22 -23.65
N TYR A 491 -3.57 9.89 -23.12
CA TYR A 491 -2.79 8.75 -23.62
C TYR A 491 -3.51 7.42 -23.43
N ASN A 492 -4.34 7.28 -22.38
CA ASN A 492 -5.14 6.06 -22.19
C ASN A 492 -6.11 5.80 -23.34
N SER A 493 -6.65 6.85 -23.97
CA SER A 493 -7.54 6.69 -25.14
C SER A 493 -6.81 6.25 -26.43
N HIS A 494 -5.48 6.20 -26.40
CA HIS A 494 -4.63 5.78 -27.51
C HIS A 494 -4.01 4.39 -27.29
N LEU A 495 -4.35 3.71 -26.18
CA LEU A 495 -3.83 2.38 -25.87
C LEU A 495 -4.63 1.29 -26.57
N ILE A 496 -3.93 0.36 -27.20
CA ILE A 496 -4.49 -0.75 -27.95
C ILE A 496 -3.78 -2.06 -27.65
N SER A 497 -4.47 -3.16 -27.98
CA SER A 497 -3.90 -4.48 -28.18
C SER A 497 -4.37 -5.06 -29.51
N LEU A 498 -3.46 -5.68 -30.26
CA LEU A 498 -3.73 -6.27 -31.57
C LEU A 498 -3.76 -7.79 -31.44
N SER A 499 -4.86 -8.43 -31.81
CA SER A 499 -5.07 -9.86 -31.58
C SER A 499 -5.52 -10.63 -32.82
N GLN A 500 -5.24 -11.93 -32.86
CA GLN A 500 -5.77 -12.86 -33.87
C GLN A 500 -6.31 -14.12 -33.18
N GLU A 501 -7.38 -14.68 -33.74
CA GLU A 501 -7.93 -15.95 -33.27
C GLU A 501 -7.14 -17.12 -33.87
N SER A 502 -6.65 -18.01 -33.01
CA SER A 502 -6.11 -19.32 -33.36
C SER A 502 -7.11 -20.42 -32.98
N ARG A 503 -6.89 -21.66 -33.46
CA ARG A 503 -7.81 -22.79 -33.24
C ARG A 503 -8.12 -23.07 -31.77
N ASP A 504 -7.15 -22.83 -30.88
CA ASP A 504 -7.22 -23.19 -29.46
C ASP A 504 -7.12 -21.99 -28.50
N SER A 505 -6.80 -20.79 -28.99
CA SER A 505 -6.61 -19.58 -28.16
C SER A 505 -6.65 -18.28 -28.96
N THR A 506 -6.86 -17.16 -28.27
CA THR A 506 -6.58 -15.83 -28.83
C THR A 506 -5.12 -15.50 -28.62
N LEU A 507 -4.43 -15.14 -29.70
CA LEU A 507 -3.07 -14.62 -29.66
C LEU A 507 -3.09 -13.09 -29.73
N VAL A 508 -2.12 -12.45 -29.10
CA VAL A 508 -1.95 -10.99 -29.07
C VAL A 508 -0.51 -10.64 -29.43
N LEU A 509 -0.35 -9.51 -30.11
CA LEU A 509 0.94 -8.92 -30.42
C LEU A 509 1.62 -8.49 -29.12
N THR A 510 2.87 -8.90 -28.92
CA THR A 510 3.61 -8.74 -27.66
C THR A 510 5.05 -8.32 -27.94
N ASN A 511 5.58 -7.41 -27.11
CA ASN A 511 7.00 -7.09 -27.06
C ASN A 511 7.75 -8.09 -26.16
N SER A 512 8.47 -9.02 -26.77
CA SER A 512 9.21 -10.08 -26.11
C SER A 512 10.70 -9.90 -26.34
N ASN A 513 11.37 -9.24 -25.38
CA ASN A 513 12.80 -8.92 -25.43
C ASN A 513 13.21 -8.14 -26.68
N HIS A 514 12.53 -7.03 -26.97
CA HIS A 514 12.75 -6.17 -28.15
C HIS A 514 12.42 -6.82 -29.51
N SER A 515 11.82 -8.01 -29.52
CA SER A 515 11.23 -8.64 -30.71
C SER A 515 9.72 -8.67 -30.57
N ILE A 516 9.01 -8.45 -31.67
CA ILE A 516 7.54 -8.45 -31.69
C ILE A 516 7.02 -9.82 -32.14
N THR A 517 6.26 -10.47 -31.26
CA THR A 517 5.75 -11.84 -31.43
C THR A 517 4.24 -11.90 -31.19
N MET A 518 3.61 -13.03 -31.56
CA MET A 518 2.23 -13.35 -31.18
C MET A 518 2.23 -14.35 -30.01
N GLU A 519 1.73 -13.94 -28.85
CA GLU A 519 1.66 -14.75 -27.63
C GLU A 519 0.22 -14.93 -27.14
N LYS A 520 -0.01 -15.83 -26.18
CA LYS A 520 -1.36 -16.04 -25.62
C LYS A 520 -1.87 -14.75 -24.97
N PHE A 521 -3.13 -14.41 -25.21
CA PHE A 521 -3.78 -13.26 -24.61
C PHE A 521 -3.65 -13.29 -23.06
N PRO A 522 -3.03 -12.27 -22.44
CA PRO A 522 -2.67 -12.30 -21.02
C PRO A 522 -3.80 -11.81 -20.10
N GLU A 523 -3.67 -12.13 -18.81
CA GLU A 523 -4.45 -11.50 -17.76
C GLU A 523 -3.93 -10.08 -17.45
N SER A 524 -4.83 -9.15 -17.15
CA SER A 524 -4.49 -7.78 -16.77
C SER A 524 -3.78 -7.72 -15.42
N GLY A 525 -2.78 -6.86 -15.30
CA GLY A 525 -1.98 -6.69 -14.09
C GLY A 525 -0.76 -7.63 -14.04
N THR A 526 -0.28 -8.08 -15.20
CA THR A 526 0.89 -8.95 -15.37
C THR A 526 1.91 -8.31 -16.32
N ASP A 527 3.18 -8.72 -16.27
CA ASP A 527 4.18 -8.26 -17.24
C ASP A 527 3.76 -8.53 -18.69
N SER A 528 3.13 -9.68 -18.94
CA SER A 528 2.60 -10.02 -20.26
C SER A 528 1.52 -9.04 -20.72
N SER A 529 0.65 -8.54 -19.83
CA SER A 529 -0.31 -7.49 -20.18
C SER A 529 0.33 -6.15 -20.51
N LEU A 530 1.47 -5.82 -19.88
CA LEU A 530 2.25 -4.63 -20.23
C LEU A 530 2.86 -4.79 -21.63
N ASN A 531 3.49 -5.94 -21.88
CA ASN A 531 4.15 -6.24 -23.15
C ASN A 531 3.18 -6.34 -24.33
N ALA A 532 1.92 -6.70 -24.08
CA ALA A 532 0.85 -6.81 -25.08
C ALA A 532 0.04 -5.52 -25.28
N THR A 533 0.42 -4.42 -24.61
CA THR A 533 -0.24 -3.12 -24.72
C THR A 533 0.66 -2.13 -25.45
N PHE A 534 0.09 -1.42 -26.43
CA PHE A 534 0.81 -0.43 -27.24
C PHE A 534 0.05 0.88 -27.29
N ARG A 535 0.76 1.99 -27.32
CA ARG A 535 0.19 3.32 -27.57
C ARG A 535 0.34 3.67 -29.05
N LEU A 536 -0.75 4.13 -29.66
CA LEU A 536 -0.73 4.72 -30.99
C LEU A 536 -0.18 6.16 -30.92
N VAL A 537 0.88 6.43 -31.67
CA VAL A 537 1.52 7.75 -31.76
C VAL A 537 1.43 8.27 -33.19
N LEU A 538 0.88 9.47 -33.39
CA LEU A 538 0.80 10.08 -34.73
C LEU A 538 2.13 10.69 -35.16
N LYS A 539 2.50 10.48 -36.42
CA LYS A 539 3.70 11.08 -37.02
C LYS A 539 3.54 12.59 -37.26
N ASP A 540 2.41 13.00 -37.83
CA ASP A 540 2.16 14.38 -38.27
C ASP A 540 1.32 15.15 -37.23
N SER A 541 1.91 15.49 -36.09
CA SER A 541 1.22 16.14 -34.96
C SER A 541 1.03 17.66 -35.11
N THR A 542 0.70 18.15 -36.31
CA THR A 542 0.35 19.59 -36.52
C THR A 542 -1.15 19.89 -36.42
N THR A 543 -2.02 18.89 -36.26
CA THR A 543 -3.47 19.10 -36.17
C THR A 543 -4.03 18.71 -34.80
N SER A 544 -4.74 19.67 -34.20
CA SER A 544 -5.41 19.61 -32.90
C SER A 544 -6.70 18.77 -32.93
N SER A 545 -6.71 17.62 -33.60
CA SER A 545 -7.86 16.72 -33.55
C SER A 545 -7.80 15.91 -32.25
N SER A 546 -8.79 16.10 -31.37
CA SER A 546 -8.96 15.28 -30.17
C SER A 546 -9.42 13.89 -30.58
N PHE A 547 -8.48 12.94 -30.68
CA PHE A 547 -8.83 11.52 -30.82
C PHE A 547 -9.43 11.06 -29.49
N SER A 548 -10.60 10.42 -29.57
CA SER A 548 -11.35 10.01 -28.38
C SER A 548 -11.33 8.49 -28.21
N LYS A 549 -11.06 7.75 -29.29
CA LYS A 549 -11.01 6.29 -29.33
C LYS A 549 -9.94 5.79 -30.31
N PRO A 550 -9.41 4.58 -30.12
CA PRO A 550 -8.44 3.99 -31.04
C PRO A 550 -8.88 3.91 -32.50
N LYS A 551 -10.17 3.72 -32.76
CA LYS A 551 -10.72 3.66 -34.13
C LYS A 551 -10.55 4.97 -34.91
N ASP A 552 -10.40 6.10 -34.22
CA ASP A 552 -10.21 7.40 -34.84
C ASP A 552 -8.85 7.50 -35.57
N PHE A 553 -7.91 6.58 -35.29
CA PHE A 553 -6.60 6.48 -35.94
C PHE A 553 -6.63 5.72 -37.28
N ILE A 554 -7.74 5.07 -37.63
CA ILE A 554 -7.85 4.36 -38.92
C ILE A 554 -7.77 5.37 -40.08
N GLY A 555 -6.94 5.08 -41.06
CA GLY A 555 -6.58 5.95 -42.18
C GLY A 555 -5.47 6.95 -41.86
N LYS A 556 -4.72 6.78 -40.77
CA LYS A 556 -3.62 7.66 -40.36
C LYS A 556 -2.28 6.92 -40.32
N SER A 557 -1.20 7.68 -40.43
CA SER A 557 0.16 7.19 -40.20
C SER A 557 0.50 7.24 -38.71
N VAL A 558 0.77 6.07 -38.14
CA VAL A 558 0.98 5.84 -36.71
C VAL A 558 2.31 5.11 -36.47
N MET A 559 2.84 5.29 -35.27
CA MET A 559 3.89 4.44 -34.69
C MET A 559 3.27 3.70 -33.49
N LEU A 560 3.75 2.49 -33.23
CA LEU A 560 3.34 1.69 -32.08
C LEU A 560 4.41 1.78 -31.00
N GLU A 561 4.13 2.48 -29.90
CA GLU A 561 5.02 2.55 -28.74
C GLU A 561 4.62 1.48 -27.72
N PRO A 562 5.51 0.56 -27.31
CA PRO A 562 5.20 -0.39 -26.25
C PRO A 562 4.94 0.30 -24.91
N PHE A 563 3.90 -0.11 -24.19
CA PHE A 563 3.43 0.55 -22.96
C PHE A 563 4.53 0.72 -21.89
N ASN A 564 5.40 -0.28 -21.74
CA ASN A 564 6.48 -0.32 -20.76
C ASN A 564 7.85 0.17 -21.29
N PHE A 565 7.92 0.66 -22.53
CA PHE A 565 9.12 1.27 -23.13
C PHE A 565 8.80 2.65 -23.72
N PRO A 566 8.42 3.65 -22.90
CA PRO A 566 8.10 4.98 -23.40
C PRO A 566 9.27 5.59 -24.17
N GLY A 567 9.01 6.19 -25.33
CA GLY A 567 10.03 6.72 -26.23
C GLY A 567 10.66 5.71 -27.20
N MET A 568 10.29 4.43 -27.12
CA MET A 568 10.67 3.42 -28.12
C MET A 568 9.46 3.05 -28.99
N VAL A 569 9.71 2.61 -30.23
CA VAL A 569 8.65 2.27 -31.18
C VAL A 569 8.94 0.95 -31.89
N VAL A 570 7.89 0.28 -32.35
CA VAL A 570 8.00 -0.87 -33.25
C VAL A 570 8.54 -0.43 -34.60
N ALA A 571 9.56 -1.12 -35.10
CA ALA A 571 10.17 -0.86 -36.41
C ALA A 571 10.43 -2.16 -37.17
N HIS A 572 10.41 -2.09 -38.50
CA HIS A 572 10.79 -3.21 -39.37
C HIS A 572 12.26 -3.13 -39.79
N GLN A 573 12.90 -4.28 -40.03
CA GLN A 573 14.31 -4.36 -40.45
C GLN A 573 14.48 -4.73 -41.93
N GLY A 574 13.38 -4.87 -42.67
CA GLY A 574 13.36 -5.32 -44.06
C GLY A 574 12.17 -6.24 -44.32
N GLU A 575 11.99 -6.64 -45.57
CA GLU A 575 11.00 -7.68 -45.92
C GLU A 575 11.44 -9.03 -45.36
N ASP A 576 10.48 -9.80 -44.84
CA ASP A 576 10.69 -11.12 -44.20
C ASP A 576 11.60 -11.14 -42.94
N GLU A 577 12.04 -9.98 -42.46
CA GLU A 577 12.73 -9.84 -41.17
C GLU A 577 11.73 -9.61 -40.02
N SER A 578 12.08 -10.09 -38.82
CA SER A 578 11.23 -9.91 -37.65
C SER A 578 11.14 -8.44 -37.24
N LEU A 579 9.95 -8.00 -36.85
CA LEU A 579 9.75 -6.69 -36.23
C LEU A 579 10.47 -6.59 -34.89
N GLY A 580 11.06 -5.42 -34.62
CA GLY A 580 11.77 -5.13 -33.38
C GLY A 580 11.41 -3.79 -32.78
N ILE A 581 12.12 -3.40 -31.72
CA ILE A 581 11.95 -2.12 -31.02
C ILE A 581 13.17 -1.21 -31.27
N SER A 582 12.94 0.03 -31.69
CA SER A 582 13.97 1.05 -31.90
C SER A 582 13.65 2.35 -31.16
N ASP A 583 14.61 3.29 -31.09
CA ASP A 583 14.32 4.63 -30.61
C ASP A 583 13.33 5.33 -31.57
N SER A 584 12.39 6.08 -31.01
CA SER A 584 11.46 6.92 -31.78
C SER A 584 12.16 7.97 -32.65
N SER A 585 13.41 8.36 -32.34
CA SER A 585 14.19 9.30 -33.15
C SER A 585 14.70 8.72 -34.48
N ASP A 586 14.79 7.40 -34.60
CA ASP A 586 15.61 6.74 -35.65
C ASP A 586 14.89 6.52 -37.00
N GLY A 587 13.67 7.04 -37.18
CA GLY A 587 13.14 7.34 -38.51
C GLY A 587 12.14 6.35 -39.13
N LYS A 588 12.10 6.36 -40.47
CA LYS A 588 10.95 6.02 -41.35
C LYS A 588 10.37 4.61 -41.17
N ASP A 589 11.19 3.63 -40.78
CA ASP A 589 10.84 2.21 -40.74
C ASP A 589 9.96 1.82 -39.52
N SER A 590 9.58 2.80 -38.71
CA SER A 590 8.67 2.68 -37.55
C SER A 590 7.24 3.16 -37.83
N VAL A 591 6.99 3.65 -39.04
CA VAL A 591 5.72 4.30 -39.41
C VAL A 591 4.85 3.33 -40.20
N PHE A 592 3.63 3.13 -39.72
CA PHE A 592 2.62 2.30 -40.36
C PHE A 592 1.40 3.13 -40.72
N HIS A 593 0.83 2.90 -41.89
CA HIS A 593 -0.50 3.38 -42.22
C HIS A 593 -1.52 2.37 -41.67
N LEU A 594 -2.32 2.81 -40.70
CA LEU A 594 -3.34 1.97 -40.07
C LEU A 594 -4.57 1.95 -40.96
N VAL A 595 -4.90 0.81 -41.58
CA VAL A 595 -6.04 0.68 -42.51
C VAL A 595 -7.08 -0.31 -41.99
N PRO A 596 -8.33 -0.26 -42.50
CA PRO A 596 -9.29 -1.35 -42.27
C PRO A 596 -8.68 -2.70 -42.67
N GLY A 597 -8.99 -3.75 -41.91
CA GLY A 597 -8.41 -5.08 -42.13
C GLY A 597 -8.66 -5.60 -43.54
N LEU A 598 -7.64 -6.20 -44.13
CA LEU A 598 -7.71 -6.77 -45.48
C LEU A 598 -8.67 -7.96 -45.58
N ASP A 599 -9.00 -8.61 -44.46
CA ASP A 599 -9.97 -9.72 -44.40
C ASP A 599 -11.44 -9.28 -44.50
N GLY A 600 -11.71 -7.97 -44.60
CA GLY A 600 -13.04 -7.40 -44.79
C GLY A 600 -13.92 -7.41 -43.55
N LYS A 601 -13.40 -7.78 -42.37
CA LYS A 601 -14.15 -7.71 -41.11
C LYS A 601 -14.12 -6.30 -40.54
N ALA A 602 -15.24 -5.86 -39.95
CA ALA A 602 -15.37 -4.49 -39.46
C ALA A 602 -14.52 -4.17 -38.21
N GLU A 603 -14.03 -5.19 -37.51
CA GLU A 603 -13.27 -5.05 -36.25
C GLU A 603 -11.75 -5.22 -36.43
N THR A 604 -11.32 -5.55 -37.64
CA THR A 604 -9.92 -5.80 -37.94
C THR A 604 -9.25 -4.56 -38.54
N VAL A 605 -7.94 -4.46 -38.31
CA VAL A 605 -7.06 -3.46 -38.89
C VAL A 605 -5.82 -4.13 -39.46
N SER A 606 -5.18 -3.47 -40.42
CA SER A 606 -3.89 -3.88 -40.97
C SER A 606 -2.89 -2.73 -40.84
N LEU A 607 -1.62 -3.08 -40.64
CA LEU A 607 -0.52 -2.13 -40.52
C LEU A 607 0.29 -2.17 -41.82
N GLU A 608 0.15 -1.16 -42.66
CA GLU A 608 0.85 -1.04 -43.93
C GLU A 608 2.14 -0.23 -43.73
N SER A 609 3.32 -0.81 -44.02
CA SER A 609 4.59 -0.06 -43.91
C SER A 609 4.88 0.79 -45.14
N GLN A 610 4.54 0.27 -46.32
CA GLN A 610 4.61 0.93 -47.62
C GLN A 610 3.54 0.34 -48.53
N GLU A 611 3.22 1.02 -49.63
CA GLU A 611 2.12 0.63 -50.52
C GLU A 611 2.18 -0.86 -50.90
N GLY A 612 1.20 -1.63 -50.44
CA GLY A 612 1.08 -3.06 -50.71
C GLY A 612 1.88 -3.99 -49.78
N CYS A 613 2.56 -3.48 -48.76
CA CYS A 613 3.37 -4.27 -47.81
C CYS A 613 2.84 -4.13 -46.38
N PHE A 614 2.53 -5.26 -45.75
CA PHE A 614 1.81 -5.32 -44.49
C PHE A 614 2.57 -6.11 -43.44
N VAL A 615 2.34 -5.76 -42.17
CA VAL A 615 2.69 -6.62 -41.03
C VAL A 615 1.81 -7.87 -41.10
N ILE A 616 2.46 -9.04 -41.12
CA ILE A 616 1.77 -10.33 -41.18
C ILE A 616 2.28 -11.30 -40.13
N TYR A 617 1.39 -12.19 -39.70
CA TYR A 617 1.71 -13.34 -38.87
C TYR A 617 1.72 -14.62 -39.72
N LYS A 618 2.92 -15.09 -40.08
CA LYS A 618 3.12 -16.47 -40.59
C LYS A 618 3.34 -17.37 -39.35
N SER A 619 2.94 -18.63 -39.40
CA SER A 619 2.84 -19.59 -38.28
C SER A 619 4.10 -19.83 -37.40
N SER A 620 5.18 -19.05 -37.53
CA SER A 620 6.48 -19.12 -36.85
C SER A 620 6.61 -18.21 -35.61
N SER A 621 5.52 -17.78 -34.98
CA SER A 621 5.47 -16.90 -33.78
C SER A 621 5.96 -15.44 -33.96
N SER A 622 6.83 -15.15 -34.93
CA SER A 622 7.33 -13.81 -35.25
C SER A 622 6.42 -13.06 -36.24
N LEU A 623 6.31 -11.74 -36.07
CA LEU A 623 5.71 -10.85 -37.07
C LEU A 623 6.76 -10.28 -38.01
N GLN A 624 6.43 -10.18 -39.30
CA GLN A 624 7.32 -9.66 -40.34
C GLN A 624 6.55 -8.79 -41.34
N ILE A 625 7.27 -8.00 -42.14
CA ILE A 625 6.71 -7.31 -43.30
C ILE A 625 6.70 -8.25 -44.51
N SER A 626 5.60 -8.28 -45.24
CA SER A 626 5.53 -8.96 -46.54
C SER A 626 4.63 -8.21 -47.52
N CYS A 627 5.05 -8.20 -48.78
CA CYS A 627 4.38 -7.46 -49.84
C CYS A 627 3.48 -8.35 -50.71
N LYS A 628 2.32 -7.82 -51.09
CA LYS A 628 1.31 -8.53 -51.87
C LYS A 628 1.76 -8.65 -53.34
N SER A 629 2.02 -9.88 -53.79
CA SER A 629 2.45 -10.19 -55.17
C SER A 629 1.29 -10.64 -56.07
N GLY A 630 0.21 -9.84 -56.18
CA GLY A 630 -0.90 -10.09 -57.12
C GLY A 630 -2.31 -9.92 -56.55
N SER A 631 -3.34 -10.34 -57.30
CA SER A 631 -4.75 -10.15 -56.91
C SER A 631 -5.30 -11.33 -56.09
N SER A 632 -5.72 -11.02 -54.85
CA SER A 632 -6.52 -11.85 -53.92
C SER A 632 -5.85 -13.12 -53.38
N ASP A 633 -5.19 -13.00 -52.23
CA ASP A 633 -4.78 -14.12 -51.38
C ASP A 633 -5.49 -14.01 -50.02
N ALA A 634 -6.52 -14.83 -49.81
CA ALA A 634 -7.33 -14.81 -48.59
C ALA A 634 -6.55 -15.31 -47.35
N GLU A 635 -5.46 -16.05 -47.53
CA GLU A 635 -4.55 -16.42 -46.44
C GLU A 635 -3.69 -15.21 -46.04
N PHE A 636 -3.12 -14.52 -47.02
CA PHE A 636 -2.41 -13.26 -46.80
C PHE A 636 -3.30 -12.23 -46.08
N ASP A 637 -4.50 -11.98 -46.61
CA ASP A 637 -5.41 -10.96 -46.08
C ASP A 637 -5.83 -11.27 -44.63
N ARG A 638 -6.00 -12.56 -44.29
CA ARG A 638 -6.22 -13.00 -42.90
C ARG A 638 -4.97 -12.82 -42.03
N SER A 639 -3.80 -13.20 -42.52
CA SER A 639 -2.54 -13.10 -41.78
C SER A 639 -2.12 -11.66 -41.49
N ALA A 640 -2.57 -10.71 -42.32
CA ALA A 640 -2.32 -9.27 -42.22
C ALA A 640 -3.37 -8.51 -41.39
N SER A 641 -4.45 -9.17 -40.95
CA SER A 641 -5.58 -8.53 -40.29
C SER A 641 -5.62 -8.87 -38.80
N PHE A 642 -5.65 -7.84 -37.95
CA PHE A 642 -5.64 -7.98 -36.49
C PHE A 642 -6.89 -7.35 -35.89
N VAL A 643 -7.54 -8.03 -34.96
CA VAL A 643 -8.61 -7.44 -34.15
C VAL A 643 -7.99 -6.40 -33.21
N MET A 644 -8.37 -5.13 -33.39
CA MET A 644 -7.92 -4.04 -32.53
C MET A 644 -8.85 -3.87 -31.34
N ARG A 645 -8.29 -4.05 -30.13
CA ARG A 645 -8.98 -3.91 -28.84
C ARG A 645 -8.40 -2.72 -28.10
N ASP A 646 -9.13 -2.23 -27.10
CA ASP A 646 -8.56 -1.33 -26.10
C ASP A 646 -7.38 -2.04 -25.40
N GLY A 647 -6.39 -1.26 -24.95
CA GLY A 647 -5.22 -1.78 -24.26
C GLY A 647 -5.58 -2.63 -23.04
N ILE A 648 -4.86 -3.72 -22.82
CA ILE A 648 -5.08 -4.59 -21.64
C ILE A 648 -4.62 -3.90 -20.35
N SER A 649 -3.67 -2.98 -20.47
CA SER A 649 -3.14 -2.14 -19.41
C SER A 649 -3.47 -0.67 -19.65
N GLU A 650 -3.58 0.11 -18.57
CA GLU A 650 -3.83 1.55 -18.62
C GLU A 650 -2.81 2.29 -17.74
N TYR A 651 -2.45 3.52 -18.12
CA TYR A 651 -1.65 4.38 -17.26
C TYR A 651 -2.48 4.81 -16.05
N HIS A 652 -1.87 4.74 -14.86
CA HIS A 652 -2.46 5.31 -13.66
C HIS A 652 -2.51 6.84 -13.79
N PRO A 653 -3.51 7.55 -13.22
CA PRO A 653 -3.53 9.01 -13.25
C PRO A 653 -2.30 9.69 -12.68
N MET A 654 -1.53 8.99 -11.85
CA MET A 654 -0.25 9.44 -11.27
C MET A 654 0.97 8.80 -11.95
N SER A 655 0.86 8.43 -13.23
CA SER A 655 1.98 7.87 -13.98
C SER A 655 2.87 8.96 -14.59
N PHE A 656 4.16 8.65 -14.64
CA PHE A 656 5.22 9.51 -15.20
C PHE A 656 6.14 8.68 -16.11
N VAL A 657 6.84 9.35 -17.02
CA VAL A 657 7.98 8.80 -17.75
C VAL A 657 9.26 9.29 -17.07
N GLY A 658 10.10 8.37 -16.58
CA GLY A 658 11.43 8.68 -16.05
C GLY A 658 12.52 8.32 -17.06
N LYS A 659 13.43 9.24 -17.38
CA LYS A 659 14.55 8.98 -18.31
C LYS A 659 15.60 8.11 -17.63
N GLY A 660 15.82 6.91 -18.16
CA GLY A 660 16.90 6.03 -17.71
C GLY A 660 18.12 6.10 -18.62
N SER A 661 19.17 5.37 -18.24
CA SER A 661 20.44 5.35 -18.98
C SER A 661 20.36 4.54 -20.27
N SER A 662 19.66 3.39 -20.23
CA SER A 662 19.49 2.47 -21.36
C SER A 662 18.10 2.56 -21.99
N ARG A 663 17.08 2.90 -21.19
CA ARG A 663 15.68 3.05 -21.60
C ARG A 663 14.94 3.98 -20.65
N ASN A 664 13.82 4.55 -21.08
CA ASN A 664 12.93 5.24 -20.17
C ASN A 664 12.06 4.25 -19.38
N PHE A 665 11.66 4.67 -18.18
CA PHE A 665 10.81 3.92 -17.26
C PHE A 665 9.40 4.49 -17.25
N LEU A 666 8.41 3.60 -17.25
CA LEU A 666 7.07 3.96 -16.78
C LEU A 666 7.04 3.90 -15.25
N LEU A 667 6.88 5.05 -14.61
CA LEU A 667 6.73 5.17 -13.16
C LEU A 667 5.24 5.21 -12.79
N THR A 668 4.83 4.44 -11.80
CA THR A 668 3.43 4.36 -11.31
C THR A 668 3.38 4.12 -9.80
N PRO A 669 2.32 4.53 -9.07
CA PRO A 669 2.23 4.27 -7.64
C PRO A 669 2.33 2.77 -7.30
N LEU A 670 3.17 2.40 -6.32
CA LEU A 670 3.34 1.00 -5.90
C LEU A 670 2.03 0.31 -5.51
N LEU A 671 1.08 1.05 -4.93
CA LEU A 671 -0.22 0.54 -4.53
C LEU A 671 -1.06 0.03 -5.71
N SER A 672 -0.81 0.49 -6.95
CA SER A 672 -1.58 0.10 -8.12
C SER A 672 -1.14 -1.25 -8.70
N LEU A 673 0.05 -1.72 -8.35
CA LEU A 673 0.65 -2.92 -8.92
C LEU A 673 0.09 -4.21 -8.32
N ARG A 674 0.00 -5.24 -9.15
CA ARG A 674 -0.37 -6.62 -8.83
C ARG A 674 0.84 -7.53 -9.06
N ASP A 675 0.94 -8.14 -10.23
CA ASP A 675 1.94 -9.18 -10.53
C ASP A 675 3.11 -8.62 -11.35
N GLU A 676 3.00 -7.38 -11.82
CA GLU A 676 4.02 -6.71 -12.62
C GLU A 676 5.37 -6.63 -11.90
N SER A 677 6.44 -6.69 -12.68
CA SER A 677 7.81 -6.53 -12.24
C SER A 677 8.15 -5.05 -12.07
N TYR A 678 8.77 -4.70 -10.96
CA TYR A 678 9.06 -3.32 -10.61
C TYR A 678 10.38 -3.12 -9.86
N THR A 679 10.85 -1.86 -9.89
CA THR A 679 11.95 -1.36 -9.07
C THR A 679 11.49 -0.11 -8.32
N LEU A 680 11.77 -0.04 -7.02
CA LEU A 680 11.42 1.10 -6.14
C LEU A 680 12.59 2.06 -5.90
N TYR A 681 13.80 1.52 -5.89
CA TYR A 681 15.03 2.25 -5.67
C TYR A 681 15.88 2.28 -6.94
N PHE A 682 16.23 3.48 -7.38
CA PHE A 682 17.01 3.73 -8.58
C PHE A 682 18.41 4.18 -8.21
N ASN A 683 19.38 3.79 -9.02
CA ASN A 683 20.71 4.39 -8.98
C ASN A 683 20.65 5.71 -9.78
N ILE A 684 20.49 6.82 -9.07
CA ILE A 684 20.39 8.16 -9.67
C ILE A 684 21.77 8.81 -9.60
N GLN A 685 22.45 8.86 -10.74
CA GLN A 685 23.78 9.43 -10.87
C GLN A 685 23.72 10.82 -11.52
N SER A 686 24.44 11.76 -10.90
CA SER A 686 24.59 13.15 -11.35
C SER A 686 25.44 13.27 -12.60
#